data_AF-A0A9E1WIZ3-F1
#
_entry.id   AF-A0A9E1WIZ3-F1
#
_cell.length_a   1.000
_cell.length_b   1.000
_cell.length_c   1.000
_cell.angle_alpha   90.00
_cell.angle_beta   90.00
_cell.angle_gamma   90.00
#
_symmetry.space_group_name_H-M   'P 1'
#
loop_
_entity.id
_entity.type
_entity.pdbx_description
1 polymer ?
#
loop_
_entity_poly.entity_id
_entity_poly.type
_entity_poly.pdbx_seq_one_letter_code
_entity_poly.pdbx_strand_id
1 'polypeptide(L)'
;MGKINFDKMRADGSKAGWSLPRKYYKDPDVFEREKEAIIYNNWVFAGHVSQIPETGDYFLFNLLDESAIIVRTNDGSIAAYYNVCLHRGSHICKENSGNAKRFLCPYHAWSYDLDGSLFAARGMPESFDKSEINLHECAIDFIEDMIFVNFSDNPTSLKSAKRDLAPALEIFDFKNMKVAAHKNYPIAANWKITLENYQECYHCAPSHPEYALSHTLKYDGEKYDQLQKPMLSRMEACGIKNYEVYKQFDAQEEGQEQYSYSRYALFEKYKTGSEDGKPLAPLLGNINGYDHGASDFGVGPLTWMLAYNDHVVVYVFTPTSHETSACDQYWLVRSDAEEGVDYDLERLTWLSAYADPMVQLGLLGLVAVVALGSGAHPAFQLSSFRPGTVLGSTKPGQVKSSRLQVVLVTLQFTISIALIIATVVVYSQINFAKSAGNSVISQNKLAIIDFANQSFLEGPLRARLNNLPGVTATSLSGRLLPLPNYWNSQVILPGQQGDENYSLEALPGHFDTLSFFDAKLLAGRLFSTDFMADLPAAEEGALNSTRSGIINETAIAQLGYADAQDAIGNSFQFKNFTDEGYALITIVGVVQDMNMRSVRDPISPMLFLVQEDELNFLNVELSGEDRAGTLLAIDEIWQSLAPDRPIRRSFLDESFSRLYETDARRGEFFAYFSIFAVFVSLIGLFGLSALAVERRSREIGIRKVLGASVLDIVRLLSLQFSKPVVIANFISWPLVAYFMNDWLSGFAYRIDLNPLYFIGTGLLVLFFAVLIVALQALRGARVNPIKMLRHE
;
A
#
# COMPACT_ATOMS: atom_id res chain seq x y z
N MET A 1 -42.64 -6.25 6.00
CA MET A 1 -41.48 -5.33 5.90
C MET A 1 -41.44 -4.76 4.50
N GLY A 2 -41.50 -3.44 4.35
CA GLY A 2 -41.45 -2.82 3.02
C GLY A 2 -40.07 -3.06 2.43
N LYS A 3 -40.00 -3.75 1.28
CA LYS A 3 -38.79 -3.81 0.44
C LYS A 3 -38.21 -2.41 0.36
N ILE A 4 -36.91 -2.26 0.62
CA ILE A 4 -36.20 -0.99 0.39
C ILE A 4 -36.54 -0.58 -1.04
N ASN A 5 -37.30 0.50 -1.16
CA ASN A 5 -37.76 0.96 -2.46
C ASN A 5 -36.59 1.66 -3.14
N PHE A 6 -35.88 0.95 -4.01
CA PHE A 6 -34.77 1.50 -4.79
C PHE A 6 -35.17 2.74 -5.62
N ASP A 7 -36.45 2.91 -5.96
CA ASP A 7 -36.95 4.14 -6.60
C ASP A 7 -36.99 5.34 -5.63
N LYS A 8 -37.07 5.12 -4.31
CA LYS A 8 -36.88 6.18 -3.30
C LYS A 8 -35.40 6.53 -3.10
N MET A 9 -34.47 5.61 -3.32
CA MET A 9 -33.05 5.97 -3.40
C MET A 9 -32.79 6.83 -4.64
N ARG A 10 -33.41 6.56 -5.78
CA ARG A 10 -33.33 7.47 -6.95
C ARG A 10 -33.81 8.91 -6.69
N ALA A 11 -34.65 9.13 -5.67
CA ALA A 11 -35.13 10.47 -5.29
C ALA A 11 -34.07 11.32 -4.54
N ASP A 12 -32.92 10.74 -4.22
CA ASP A 12 -31.93 11.33 -3.31
C ASP A 12 -30.67 11.86 -3.99
N GLY A 13 -30.62 11.76 -5.32
CA GLY A 13 -29.49 12.13 -6.16
C GLY A 13 -28.57 10.96 -6.58
N SER A 14 -28.81 9.74 -6.10
CA SER A 14 -28.07 8.55 -6.54
C SER A 14 -28.40 8.16 -7.99
N LYS A 15 -27.36 7.78 -8.75
CA LYS A 15 -27.46 7.38 -10.17
C LYS A 15 -26.92 5.96 -10.34
N ALA A 16 -27.60 5.12 -11.14
CA ALA A 16 -27.10 3.78 -11.45
C ALA A 16 -25.76 3.87 -12.21
N GLY A 17 -24.80 3.03 -11.85
CA GLY A 17 -23.43 3.05 -12.41
C GLY A 17 -22.52 4.14 -11.81
N TRP A 18 -22.94 4.83 -10.75
CA TRP A 18 -22.15 5.83 -10.04
C TRP A 18 -21.88 5.40 -8.59
N SER A 19 -20.83 5.95 -7.98
CA SER A 19 -20.59 5.83 -6.54
C SER A 19 -21.73 6.47 -5.74
N LEU A 20 -21.89 6.06 -4.48
CA LEU A 20 -22.93 6.63 -3.63
C LEU A 20 -22.66 8.11 -3.28
N PRO A 21 -23.70 8.91 -3.04
CA PRO A 21 -23.52 10.27 -2.52
C PRO A 21 -22.79 10.30 -1.17
N ARG A 22 -22.00 11.36 -0.91
CA ARG A 22 -21.18 11.57 0.32
C ARG A 22 -21.89 11.18 1.63
N LYS A 23 -23.18 11.50 1.78
CA LYS A 23 -23.94 11.22 3.00
C LYS A 23 -23.90 9.73 3.38
N TYR A 24 -23.88 8.82 2.42
CA TYR A 24 -23.81 7.38 2.71
C TYR A 24 -22.49 6.96 3.36
N TYR A 25 -21.41 7.71 3.14
CA TYR A 25 -20.11 7.41 3.71
C TYR A 25 -19.79 8.19 4.98
N LYS A 26 -20.53 9.28 5.26
CA LYS A 26 -20.14 10.28 6.26
C LYS A 26 -21.25 10.70 7.23
N ASP A 27 -22.51 10.37 6.96
CA ASP A 27 -23.63 10.74 7.83
C ASP A 27 -23.87 9.68 8.91
N PRO A 28 -23.69 9.99 10.20
CA PRO A 28 -23.95 9.05 11.29
C PRO A 28 -25.39 8.54 11.32
N ASP A 29 -26.38 9.36 10.93
CA ASP A 29 -27.79 8.95 10.95
C ASP A 29 -28.08 7.90 9.86
N VAL A 30 -27.34 7.95 8.75
CA VAL A 30 -27.39 6.90 7.72
C VAL A 30 -26.79 5.62 8.30
N PHE A 31 -25.63 5.72 8.94
CA PHE A 31 -24.95 4.57 9.53
C PHE A 31 -25.81 3.86 10.58
N GLU A 32 -26.48 4.59 11.47
CA GLU A 32 -27.38 4.00 12.47
C GLU A 32 -28.52 3.19 11.84
N ARG A 33 -29.08 3.64 10.71
CA ARG A 33 -30.07 2.87 9.96
C ARG A 33 -29.47 1.66 9.27
N GLU A 34 -28.23 1.76 8.79
CA GLU A 34 -27.51 0.64 8.17
C GLU A 34 -27.19 -0.47 9.19
N LYS A 35 -26.91 -0.13 10.46
CA LYS A 35 -26.68 -1.12 11.52
C LYS A 35 -27.85 -2.11 11.60
N GLU A 36 -29.05 -1.59 11.78
CA GLU A 36 -30.27 -2.39 11.94
C GLU A 36 -30.71 -3.05 10.63
N ALA A 37 -30.69 -2.31 9.52
CA ALA A 37 -31.25 -2.80 8.26
C ALA A 37 -30.32 -3.79 7.53
N ILE A 38 -29.02 -3.71 7.77
CA ILE A 38 -28.01 -4.46 7.03
C ILE A 38 -27.10 -5.23 7.99
N ILE A 39 -26.35 -4.54 8.84
CA ILE A 39 -25.23 -5.17 9.56
C ILE A 39 -25.70 -6.26 10.53
N TYR A 40 -26.70 -5.97 11.38
CA TYR A 40 -27.24 -6.93 12.33
C TYR A 40 -28.19 -7.95 11.69
N ASN A 41 -28.70 -7.67 10.50
CA ASN A 41 -29.72 -8.49 9.84
C ASN A 41 -29.16 -9.53 8.85
N ASN A 42 -27.86 -9.49 8.55
CA ASN A 42 -27.21 -10.48 7.69
C ASN A 42 -26.30 -11.42 8.48
N TRP A 43 -26.10 -12.62 7.96
CA TRP A 43 -25.15 -13.57 8.53
C TRP A 43 -23.71 -13.11 8.33
N VAL A 44 -22.92 -13.14 9.41
CA VAL A 44 -21.50 -12.78 9.40
C VAL A 44 -20.68 -13.96 9.89
N PHE A 45 -19.60 -14.29 9.18
CA PHE A 45 -18.65 -15.30 9.65
C PHE A 45 -18.02 -14.84 10.97
N ALA A 46 -18.20 -15.65 12.00
CA ALA A 46 -17.70 -15.38 13.34
C ALA A 46 -16.40 -16.15 13.65
N GLY A 47 -16.22 -17.33 13.03
CA GLY A 47 -15.06 -18.17 13.27
C GLY A 47 -15.26 -19.60 12.75
N HIS A 48 -14.43 -20.50 13.22
CA HIS A 48 -14.39 -21.91 12.81
C HIS A 48 -14.46 -22.82 14.03
N VAL A 49 -15.08 -24.01 13.90
CA VAL A 49 -15.23 -24.94 15.04
C VAL A 49 -13.89 -25.40 15.63
N SER A 50 -12.81 -25.38 14.84
CA SER A 50 -11.45 -25.72 15.30
C SER A 50 -10.90 -24.78 16.37
N GLN A 51 -11.50 -23.59 16.55
CA GLN A 51 -11.10 -22.63 17.59
C GLN A 51 -11.66 -23.01 18.97
N ILE A 52 -12.65 -23.91 19.01
CA ILE A 52 -13.30 -24.40 20.23
C ILE A 52 -13.37 -25.93 20.22
N PRO A 53 -12.23 -26.65 20.24
CA PRO A 53 -12.22 -28.11 20.13
C PRO A 53 -12.85 -28.81 21.33
N GLU A 54 -12.68 -28.28 22.55
CA GLU A 54 -13.07 -28.94 23.79
C GLU A 54 -14.34 -28.35 24.40
N THR A 55 -15.07 -29.14 25.18
CA THR A 55 -16.21 -28.64 25.96
C THR A 55 -15.79 -27.48 26.87
N GLY A 56 -16.57 -26.41 26.84
CA GLY A 56 -16.33 -25.19 27.59
C GLY A 56 -15.44 -24.19 26.87
N ASP A 57 -14.79 -24.57 25.76
CA ASP A 57 -14.07 -23.60 24.93
C ASP A 57 -15.06 -22.60 24.34
N TYR A 58 -14.70 -21.32 24.44
CA TYR A 58 -15.50 -20.22 23.92
C TYR A 58 -14.62 -19.15 23.29
N PHE A 59 -15.22 -18.36 22.40
CA PHE A 59 -14.69 -17.08 21.97
C PHE A 59 -15.79 -16.03 21.84
N LEU A 60 -15.39 -14.76 21.84
CA LEU A 60 -16.28 -13.63 21.66
C LEU A 60 -16.31 -13.19 20.21
N PHE A 61 -17.51 -13.06 19.66
CA PHE A 61 -17.75 -12.37 18.40
C PHE A 61 -18.37 -11.02 18.68
N ASN A 62 -17.67 -9.93 18.35
CA ASN A 62 -18.13 -8.57 18.57
C ASN A 62 -18.44 -7.91 17.23
N LEU A 63 -19.62 -7.30 17.12
CA LEU A 63 -20.04 -6.56 15.94
C LEU A 63 -20.70 -5.26 16.39
N LEU A 64 -19.99 -4.15 16.21
CA LEU A 64 -20.41 -2.83 16.69
C LEU A 64 -20.75 -2.84 18.19
N ASP A 65 -22.01 -2.58 18.53
CA ASP A 65 -22.48 -2.48 19.91
C ASP A 65 -22.88 -3.85 20.49
N GLU A 66 -22.87 -4.91 19.67
CA GLU A 66 -23.26 -6.27 20.06
C GLU A 66 -22.07 -7.18 20.31
N SER A 67 -22.25 -8.14 21.22
CA SER A 67 -21.24 -9.13 21.61
C SER A 67 -21.90 -10.47 21.86
N ALA A 68 -21.41 -11.52 21.19
CA ALA A 68 -21.87 -12.89 21.34
C ALA A 68 -20.77 -13.78 21.94
N ILE A 69 -21.14 -14.64 22.89
CA ILE A 69 -20.32 -15.74 23.41
C ILE A 69 -20.65 -16.97 22.56
N ILE A 70 -19.68 -17.44 21.76
CA ILE A 70 -19.80 -18.69 21.02
C ILE A 70 -19.07 -19.77 21.81
N VAL A 71 -19.77 -20.85 22.17
CA VAL A 71 -19.27 -21.85 23.12
C VAL A 71 -19.58 -23.27 22.68
N ARG A 72 -18.65 -24.21 22.94
CA ARG A 72 -18.94 -25.65 22.90
C ARG A 72 -19.53 -26.10 24.22
N THR A 73 -20.77 -26.56 24.19
CA THR A 73 -21.54 -26.93 25.38
C THR A 73 -21.17 -28.34 25.88
N ASN A 74 -21.79 -28.77 26.99
CA ASN A 74 -21.53 -30.07 27.62
C ASN A 74 -21.97 -31.27 26.78
N ASP A 75 -22.93 -31.10 25.87
CA ASP A 75 -23.37 -32.16 24.96
C ASP A 75 -22.57 -32.20 23.64
N GLY A 76 -21.59 -31.29 23.51
CA GLY A 76 -20.72 -31.16 22.34
C GLY A 76 -21.27 -30.26 21.24
N SER A 77 -22.52 -29.77 21.34
CA SER A 77 -23.09 -28.76 20.45
C SER A 77 -22.40 -27.41 20.61
N ILE A 78 -22.58 -26.53 19.63
CA ILE A 78 -22.09 -25.16 19.66
C ILE A 78 -23.30 -24.23 19.74
N ALA A 79 -23.27 -23.30 20.70
CA ALA A 79 -24.31 -22.31 20.91
C ALA A 79 -23.73 -20.89 20.92
N ALA A 80 -24.57 -19.90 20.65
CA ALA A 80 -24.23 -18.49 20.74
C ALA A 80 -25.20 -17.75 21.67
N TYR A 81 -24.68 -16.96 22.60
CA TYR A 81 -25.48 -16.17 23.54
C TYR A 81 -25.02 -14.72 23.55
N TYR A 82 -25.94 -13.77 23.73
CA TYR A 82 -25.56 -12.37 23.98
C TYR A 82 -24.69 -12.31 25.23
N ASN A 83 -23.55 -11.62 25.14
CA ASN A 83 -22.58 -11.46 26.22
C ASN A 83 -23.05 -10.40 27.22
N VAL A 84 -24.28 -10.57 27.75
CA VAL A 84 -24.94 -9.59 28.61
C VAL A 84 -25.64 -10.33 29.75
N CYS A 85 -25.24 -10.02 30.97
CA CYS A 85 -25.85 -10.60 32.16
C CYS A 85 -27.24 -10.02 32.39
N LEU A 86 -28.23 -10.90 32.57
CA LEU A 86 -29.64 -10.54 32.77
C LEU A 86 -29.96 -9.87 34.11
N HIS A 87 -28.98 -9.78 35.02
CA HIS A 87 -29.15 -9.03 36.25
C HIS A 87 -29.12 -7.51 36.01
N ARG A 88 -28.03 -6.99 35.45
CA ARG A 88 -27.77 -5.54 35.33
C ARG A 88 -26.95 -5.18 34.07
N GLY A 89 -26.95 -6.03 33.05
CA GLY A 89 -26.35 -5.74 31.74
C GLY A 89 -24.81 -5.79 31.69
N SER A 90 -24.13 -6.30 32.72
CA SER A 90 -22.66 -6.47 32.65
C SER A 90 -22.29 -7.52 31.61
N HIS A 91 -21.24 -7.28 30.83
CA HIS A 91 -20.60 -8.37 30.08
C HIS A 91 -20.19 -9.50 31.02
N ILE A 92 -20.42 -10.74 30.56
CA ILE A 92 -20.18 -11.95 31.35
C ILE A 92 -18.73 -12.38 31.13
N CYS A 93 -18.33 -12.50 29.86
CA CYS A 93 -16.99 -12.84 29.43
C CYS A 93 -16.27 -11.56 29.00
N LYS A 94 -15.05 -11.34 29.50
CA LYS A 94 -14.21 -10.18 29.16
C LYS A 94 -13.02 -10.56 28.28
N GLU A 95 -12.55 -11.80 28.40
CA GLU A 95 -11.50 -12.33 27.55
C GLU A 95 -12.10 -12.73 26.21
N ASN A 96 -11.38 -12.48 25.11
CA ASN A 96 -11.84 -12.78 23.76
C ASN A 96 -12.00 -14.28 23.50
N SER A 97 -11.34 -15.13 24.28
CA SER A 97 -11.47 -16.58 24.23
C SER A 97 -11.03 -17.22 25.54
N GLY A 98 -11.47 -18.44 25.79
CA GLY A 98 -11.00 -19.23 26.92
C GLY A 98 -11.74 -20.55 27.04
N ASN A 99 -11.54 -21.23 28.16
CA ASN A 99 -12.31 -22.41 28.55
C ASN A 99 -13.04 -22.13 29.85
N ALA A 100 -14.36 -22.37 29.89
CA ALA A 100 -15.18 -22.17 31.06
C ALA A 100 -15.97 -23.43 31.39
N LYS A 101 -16.04 -23.80 32.67
CA LYS A 101 -17.01 -24.81 33.14
C LYS A 101 -18.42 -24.24 33.27
N ARG A 102 -18.49 -22.92 33.54
CA ARG A 102 -19.68 -22.09 33.71
C ARG A 102 -19.30 -20.64 33.45
N PHE A 103 -20.26 -19.85 32.99
CA PHE A 103 -20.08 -18.42 32.81
C PHE A 103 -20.43 -17.67 34.09
N LEU A 104 -19.43 -17.02 34.70
CA LEU A 104 -19.60 -16.26 35.93
C LEU A 104 -19.60 -14.76 35.63
N CYS A 105 -20.73 -14.10 35.87
CA CYS A 105 -20.81 -12.65 35.73
C CYS A 105 -19.90 -11.97 36.76
N PRO A 106 -18.92 -11.15 36.33
CA PRO A 106 -17.94 -10.53 37.22
C PRO A 106 -18.55 -9.47 38.15
N TYR A 107 -19.78 -9.03 37.90
CA TYR A 107 -20.40 -7.97 38.68
C TYR A 107 -20.96 -8.48 40.02
N HIS A 108 -21.81 -9.52 39.99
CA HIS A 108 -22.50 -10.03 41.18
C HIS A 108 -22.51 -11.57 41.26
N ALA A 109 -21.65 -12.23 40.48
CA ALA A 109 -21.49 -13.68 40.49
C ALA A 109 -22.77 -14.47 40.13
N TRP A 110 -23.67 -13.89 39.32
CA TRP A 110 -24.66 -14.71 38.62
C TRP A 110 -23.93 -15.70 37.72
N SER A 111 -24.28 -16.97 37.83
CA SER A 111 -23.57 -18.06 37.17
C SER A 111 -24.52 -18.77 36.21
N TYR A 112 -24.09 -18.93 34.98
CA TYR A 112 -24.84 -19.62 33.93
C TYR A 112 -24.11 -20.90 33.53
N ASP A 113 -24.85 -21.97 33.28
CA ASP A 113 -24.31 -23.17 32.65
C ASP A 113 -24.00 -22.90 31.16
N LEU A 114 -23.28 -23.81 30.51
CA LEU A 114 -22.82 -23.62 29.11
C LEU A 114 -23.97 -23.67 28.10
N ASP A 115 -25.14 -24.19 28.49
CA ASP A 115 -26.39 -24.15 27.72
C ASP A 115 -27.17 -22.84 27.93
N GLY A 116 -26.59 -21.86 28.62
CA GLY A 116 -27.17 -20.55 28.88
C GLY A 116 -28.12 -20.50 30.07
N SER A 117 -28.43 -21.63 30.72
CA SER A 117 -29.36 -21.67 31.83
C SER A 117 -28.79 -21.06 33.12
N LEU A 118 -29.63 -20.36 33.90
CA LEU A 118 -29.19 -19.72 35.13
C LEU A 118 -29.00 -20.73 36.27
N PHE A 119 -27.75 -21.10 36.52
CA PHE A 119 -27.37 -22.00 37.61
C PHE A 119 -27.56 -21.36 39.01
N ALA A 120 -27.02 -20.15 39.20
CA ALA A 120 -27.03 -19.48 40.51
C ALA A 120 -27.19 -17.96 40.41
N ALA A 121 -28.07 -17.41 41.25
CA ALA A 121 -28.26 -15.97 41.45
C ALA A 121 -28.41 -15.70 42.95
N ARG A 122 -27.47 -14.96 43.54
CA ARG A 122 -27.45 -14.68 44.98
C ARG A 122 -28.30 -13.44 45.32
N GLY A 123 -29.06 -13.51 46.41
CA GLY A 123 -29.76 -12.35 46.98
C GLY A 123 -31.05 -11.97 46.26
N MET A 124 -31.62 -12.89 45.47
CA MET A 124 -32.91 -12.71 44.81
C MET A 124 -34.09 -13.00 45.76
N PRO A 125 -35.25 -12.36 45.55
CA PRO A 125 -36.45 -12.62 46.38
C PRO A 125 -36.97 -14.05 46.20
N GLU A 126 -37.77 -14.54 47.14
CA GLU A 126 -38.36 -15.89 47.08
C GLU A 126 -39.24 -16.12 45.86
N SER A 127 -39.80 -15.06 45.28
CA SER A 127 -40.61 -15.11 44.05
C SER A 127 -39.78 -15.22 42.77
N PHE A 128 -38.45 -15.25 42.84
CA PHE A 128 -37.58 -15.33 41.67
C PHE A 128 -37.42 -16.78 41.20
N ASP A 129 -38.03 -17.10 40.07
CA ASP A 129 -37.85 -18.39 39.42
C ASP A 129 -36.62 -18.35 38.49
N LYS A 130 -35.59 -19.12 38.82
CA LYS A 130 -34.38 -19.23 38.01
C LYS A 130 -34.61 -19.98 36.70
N SER A 131 -35.60 -20.87 36.64
CA SER A 131 -35.85 -21.71 35.47
C SER A 131 -36.42 -20.91 34.29
N GLU A 132 -36.97 -19.73 34.54
CA GLU A 132 -37.47 -18.81 33.52
C GLU A 132 -36.38 -17.87 32.96
N ILE A 133 -35.16 -17.92 33.52
CA ILE A 133 -34.08 -16.99 33.17
C ILE A 133 -32.95 -17.78 32.49
N ASN A 134 -32.83 -17.59 31.18
CA ASN A 134 -31.74 -18.14 30.36
C ASN A 134 -31.11 -17.00 29.57
N LEU A 135 -29.79 -17.07 29.34
CA LEU A 135 -29.12 -16.11 28.46
C LEU A 135 -29.86 -16.02 27.13
N HIS A 136 -29.98 -14.80 26.61
CA HIS A 136 -30.58 -14.59 25.30
C HIS A 136 -29.70 -15.23 24.23
N GLU A 137 -30.29 -16.08 23.40
CA GLU A 137 -29.61 -16.74 22.29
C GLU A 137 -29.37 -15.75 21.14
N CYS A 138 -28.21 -15.84 20.51
CA CYS A 138 -27.97 -15.22 19.21
C CYS A 138 -28.25 -16.27 18.13
N ALA A 139 -28.75 -15.84 16.97
CA ALA A 139 -28.91 -16.76 15.86
C ALA A 139 -27.51 -17.25 15.40
N ILE A 140 -27.35 -18.57 15.37
CA ILE A 140 -26.13 -19.25 14.94
C ILE A 140 -26.50 -20.31 13.89
N ASP A 141 -25.71 -20.38 12.83
CA ASP A 141 -25.85 -21.43 11.82
C ASP A 141 -24.48 -21.73 11.17
N PHE A 142 -24.39 -22.85 10.48
CA PHE A 142 -23.13 -23.41 10.01
C PHE A 142 -23.14 -23.70 8.52
N ILE A 143 -22.07 -23.32 7.82
CA ILE A 143 -21.78 -23.82 6.47
C ILE A 143 -20.55 -24.71 6.60
N GLU A 144 -20.75 -26.03 6.54
CA GLU A 144 -19.78 -27.01 7.05
C GLU A 144 -19.36 -26.66 8.49
N ASP A 145 -18.05 -26.49 8.74
CA ASP A 145 -17.47 -26.19 10.05
C ASP A 145 -17.22 -24.68 10.27
N MET A 146 -17.74 -23.84 9.38
CA MET A 146 -17.71 -22.38 9.50
C MET A 146 -18.91 -21.88 10.31
N ILE A 147 -18.64 -21.06 11.32
CA ILE A 147 -19.63 -20.54 12.25
C ILE A 147 -20.09 -19.16 11.77
N PHE A 148 -21.39 -19.01 11.55
CA PHE A 148 -22.02 -17.73 11.21
C PHE A 148 -22.95 -17.28 12.33
N VAL A 149 -22.95 -15.98 12.62
CA VAL A 149 -23.83 -15.35 13.61
C VAL A 149 -24.69 -14.27 12.95
N ASN A 150 -25.92 -14.13 13.42
CA ASN A 150 -26.85 -13.08 13.04
C ASN A 150 -27.53 -12.51 14.31
N PHE A 151 -27.65 -11.19 14.40
CA PHE A 151 -28.18 -10.49 15.58
C PHE A 151 -29.66 -10.07 15.41
N SER A 152 -30.28 -10.38 14.28
CA SER A 152 -31.71 -10.13 14.03
C SER A 152 -32.61 -11.13 14.76
N ASP A 153 -33.75 -10.64 15.24
CA ASP A 153 -34.82 -11.47 15.79
C ASP A 153 -35.43 -12.43 14.75
N ASN A 154 -35.30 -12.11 13.46
CA ASN A 154 -35.86 -12.90 12.35
C ASN A 154 -34.79 -13.09 11.26
N PRO A 155 -33.74 -13.88 11.53
CA PRO A 155 -32.65 -14.05 10.59
C PRO A 155 -33.13 -14.74 9.31
N THR A 156 -32.51 -14.38 8.18
CA THR A 156 -32.67 -15.11 6.92
C THR A 156 -32.14 -16.54 7.05
N SER A 157 -32.48 -17.44 6.13
CA SER A 157 -31.97 -18.81 6.17
C SER A 157 -30.72 -19.01 5.31
N LEU A 158 -29.75 -19.79 5.80
CA LEU A 158 -28.58 -20.23 5.02
C LEU A 158 -28.84 -21.51 4.20
N LYS A 159 -30.06 -22.07 4.20
CA LYS A 159 -30.36 -23.37 3.57
C LYS A 159 -29.97 -23.42 2.09
N SER A 160 -30.24 -22.36 1.34
CA SER A 160 -29.94 -22.33 -0.10
C SER A 160 -28.44 -22.17 -0.35
N ALA A 161 -27.74 -21.38 0.47
CA ALA A 161 -26.28 -21.31 0.43
C ALA A 161 -25.65 -22.68 0.67
N LYS A 162 -26.08 -23.41 1.71
CA LYS A 162 -25.59 -24.78 2.00
C LYS A 162 -25.84 -25.73 0.84
N ARG A 163 -27.03 -25.69 0.24
CA ARG A 163 -27.39 -26.56 -0.89
C ARG A 163 -26.52 -26.30 -2.13
N ASP A 164 -26.37 -25.03 -2.51
CA ASP A 164 -25.77 -24.65 -3.79
C ASP A 164 -24.24 -24.55 -3.72
N LEU A 165 -23.68 -24.25 -2.54
CA LEU A 165 -22.23 -24.24 -2.29
C LEU A 165 -21.66 -25.62 -1.96
N ALA A 166 -22.49 -26.58 -1.51
CA ALA A 166 -22.04 -27.92 -1.12
C ALA A 166 -21.07 -28.60 -2.12
N PRO A 167 -21.31 -28.58 -3.45
CA PRO A 167 -20.39 -29.24 -4.38
C PRO A 167 -18.96 -28.65 -4.38
N ALA A 168 -18.82 -27.34 -4.19
CA ALA A 168 -17.52 -26.67 -4.09
C ALA A 168 -16.88 -26.91 -2.72
N LEU A 169 -17.66 -26.77 -1.64
CA LEU A 169 -17.19 -26.99 -0.28
C LEU A 169 -16.67 -28.42 -0.07
N GLU A 170 -17.31 -29.42 -0.69
CA GLU A 170 -16.87 -30.82 -0.68
C GLU A 170 -15.52 -31.04 -1.38
N ILE A 171 -15.25 -30.31 -2.48
CA ILE A 171 -13.98 -30.45 -3.24
C ILE A 171 -12.80 -29.98 -2.39
N PHE A 172 -12.93 -28.82 -1.75
CA PHE A 172 -11.92 -28.24 -0.87
C PHE A 172 -11.92 -28.86 0.54
N ASP A 173 -12.91 -29.68 0.87
CA ASP A 173 -13.07 -30.33 2.17
C ASP A 173 -13.06 -29.34 3.36
N PHE A 174 -13.91 -28.32 3.27
CA PHE A 174 -14.05 -27.27 4.31
C PHE A 174 -14.32 -27.84 5.71
N LYS A 175 -14.93 -29.02 5.79
CA LYS A 175 -15.20 -29.73 7.03
C LYS A 175 -13.93 -30.19 7.76
N ASN A 176 -12.86 -30.53 7.04
CA ASN A 176 -11.62 -31.00 7.66
C ASN A 176 -10.52 -29.92 7.66
N MET A 177 -10.90 -28.65 7.79
CA MET A 177 -9.96 -27.53 7.89
C MET A 177 -9.70 -27.13 9.34
N LYS A 178 -8.67 -26.31 9.56
CA LYS A 178 -8.44 -25.57 10.80
C LYS A 178 -7.95 -24.17 10.49
N VAL A 179 -8.22 -23.24 11.39
CA VAL A 179 -7.62 -21.90 11.37
C VAL A 179 -6.14 -22.01 11.75
N ALA A 180 -5.25 -21.73 10.80
CA ALA A 180 -3.81 -21.64 11.03
C ALA A 180 -3.41 -20.26 11.57
N ALA A 181 -4.04 -19.19 11.05
CA ALA A 181 -3.82 -17.82 11.52
C ALA A 181 -5.11 -17.01 11.48
N HIS A 182 -5.23 -16.06 12.41
CA HIS A 182 -6.23 -15.00 12.40
C HIS A 182 -5.52 -13.66 12.63
N LYS A 183 -5.77 -12.68 11.75
CA LYS A 183 -5.27 -11.30 11.88
C LYS A 183 -6.42 -10.32 11.70
N ASN A 184 -6.50 -9.31 12.55
CA ASN A 184 -7.43 -8.20 12.40
C ASN A 184 -6.70 -6.97 11.82
N TYR A 185 -7.26 -6.36 10.79
CA TYR A 185 -6.69 -5.17 10.15
C TYR A 185 -7.65 -3.98 10.27
N PRO A 186 -7.31 -2.93 11.04
CA PRO A 186 -8.15 -1.73 11.13
C PRO A 186 -8.02 -0.88 9.87
N ILE A 187 -9.16 -0.39 9.37
CA ILE A 187 -9.25 0.40 8.14
C ILE A 187 -9.88 1.76 8.46
N ALA A 188 -9.16 2.83 8.15
CA ALA A 188 -9.62 4.21 8.35
C ALA A 188 -10.57 4.68 7.22
N ALA A 189 -11.60 3.89 6.93
CA ALA A 189 -12.62 4.20 5.93
C ALA A 189 -13.99 3.63 6.33
N ASN A 190 -15.06 4.20 5.78
CA ASN A 190 -16.41 3.65 5.92
C ASN A 190 -16.46 2.21 5.36
N TRP A 191 -17.22 1.32 6.01
CA TRP A 191 -17.32 -0.09 5.61
C TRP A 191 -17.71 -0.30 4.14
N LYS A 192 -18.57 0.54 3.57
CA LYS A 192 -18.95 0.41 2.16
C LYS A 192 -17.77 0.65 1.22
N ILE A 193 -16.87 1.58 1.55
CA ILE A 193 -15.65 1.82 0.76
C ILE A 193 -14.75 0.58 0.78
N THR A 194 -14.67 -0.11 1.92
CA THR A 194 -13.85 -1.33 1.99
C THR A 194 -14.43 -2.47 1.16
N LEU A 195 -15.75 -2.55 1.08
CA LEU A 195 -16.41 -3.51 0.18
C LEU A 195 -16.27 -3.11 -1.28
N GLU A 196 -16.49 -1.83 -1.61
CA GLU A 196 -16.31 -1.29 -2.96
C GLU A 196 -14.90 -1.58 -3.46
N ASN A 197 -13.87 -1.41 -2.62
CA ASN A 197 -12.49 -1.76 -2.94
C ASN A 197 -12.30 -3.28 -3.16
N TYR A 198 -12.91 -4.13 -2.33
CA TYR A 198 -12.77 -5.58 -2.46
C TYR A 198 -13.42 -6.13 -3.74
N GLN A 199 -14.53 -5.52 -4.16
CA GLN A 199 -15.36 -5.98 -5.29
C GLN A 199 -14.80 -5.61 -6.68
N GLU A 200 -13.63 -4.99 -6.78
CA GLU A 200 -13.02 -4.63 -8.04
C GLU A 200 -11.50 -4.83 -8.04
N CYS A 201 -10.93 -4.94 -9.24
CA CYS A 201 -9.49 -5.05 -9.44
C CYS A 201 -8.92 -3.99 -10.38
N TYR A 202 -9.66 -2.90 -10.58
CA TYR A 202 -9.22 -1.72 -11.29
C TYR A 202 -8.04 -1.05 -10.57
N HIS A 203 -8.01 -1.06 -9.23
CA HIS A 203 -6.89 -0.55 -8.44
C HIS A 203 -5.71 -1.53 -8.27
N CYS A 204 -5.87 -2.81 -8.61
CA CYS A 204 -4.87 -3.85 -8.32
C CYS A 204 -3.50 -3.53 -8.93
N ALA A 205 -3.45 -3.21 -10.22
CA ALA A 205 -2.19 -2.98 -10.92
C ALA A 205 -1.35 -1.82 -10.32
N PRO A 206 -1.93 -0.62 -10.04
CA PRO A 206 -1.17 0.47 -9.43
C PRO A 206 -0.92 0.30 -7.93
N SER A 207 -1.86 -0.30 -7.18
CA SER A 207 -1.81 -0.32 -5.71
C SER A 207 -1.21 -1.59 -5.12
N HIS A 208 -1.25 -2.71 -5.87
CA HIS A 208 -0.81 -4.03 -5.42
C HIS A 208 0.02 -4.74 -6.50
N PRO A 209 1.19 -4.21 -6.90
CA PRO A 209 1.95 -4.72 -8.03
C PRO A 209 2.35 -6.19 -7.88
N GLU A 210 2.65 -6.65 -6.68
CA GLU A 210 3.01 -8.04 -6.39
C GLU A 210 1.79 -8.98 -6.50
N TYR A 211 0.65 -8.58 -5.91
CA TYR A 211 -0.59 -9.36 -5.95
C TYR A 211 -1.20 -9.39 -7.36
N ALA A 212 -1.21 -8.26 -8.08
CA ALA A 212 -1.76 -8.15 -9.44
C ALA A 212 -1.00 -8.98 -10.49
N LEU A 213 0.16 -9.52 -10.15
CA LEU A 213 0.89 -10.48 -10.98
C LEU A 213 0.34 -11.90 -10.84
N SER A 214 -0.43 -12.21 -9.79
CA SER A 214 -0.90 -13.56 -9.48
C SER A 214 -2.18 -13.94 -10.21
N HIS A 215 -3.11 -13.00 -10.41
CA HIS A 215 -4.47 -13.30 -10.86
C HIS A 215 -4.93 -12.50 -12.08
N THR A 216 -5.97 -13.01 -12.75
CA THR A 216 -6.44 -12.50 -14.06
C THR A 216 -7.57 -11.47 -13.97
N LEU A 217 -8.09 -11.17 -12.77
CA LEU A 217 -9.28 -10.31 -12.55
C LEU A 217 -9.14 -8.85 -13.03
N LYS A 218 -7.92 -8.38 -13.33
CA LYS A 218 -7.69 -7.05 -13.89
C LYS A 218 -8.04 -6.94 -15.38
N TYR A 219 -8.35 -8.05 -16.04
CA TYR A 219 -8.76 -8.10 -17.44
C TYR A 219 -10.25 -8.40 -17.54
N ASP A 220 -10.86 -7.93 -18.62
CA ASP A 220 -12.26 -8.12 -18.96
C ASP A 220 -12.43 -8.70 -20.38
N GLY A 221 -13.67 -9.04 -20.73
CA GLY A 221 -14.07 -9.48 -22.06
C GLY A 221 -13.29 -10.70 -22.57
N GLU A 222 -12.96 -10.68 -23.86
CA GLU A 222 -12.33 -11.81 -24.54
C GLU A 222 -10.97 -12.19 -23.92
N LYS A 223 -10.21 -11.19 -23.45
CA LYS A 223 -8.91 -11.45 -22.83
C LYS A 223 -9.04 -12.21 -21.52
N TYR A 224 -10.03 -11.86 -20.70
CA TYR A 224 -10.36 -12.62 -19.50
C TYR A 224 -10.71 -14.07 -19.87
N ASP A 225 -11.61 -14.27 -20.83
CA ASP A 225 -12.06 -15.59 -21.28
C ASP A 225 -10.90 -16.45 -21.81
N GLN A 226 -9.98 -15.87 -22.58
CA GLN A 226 -8.79 -16.55 -23.09
C GLN A 226 -7.88 -17.03 -21.96
N LEU A 227 -7.71 -16.22 -20.90
CA LEU A 227 -6.89 -16.57 -19.75
C LEU A 227 -7.52 -17.64 -18.86
N GLN A 228 -8.86 -17.81 -18.90
CA GLN A 228 -9.53 -18.90 -18.18
C GLN A 228 -9.30 -20.27 -18.82
N LYS A 229 -9.16 -20.35 -20.16
CA LYS A 229 -9.11 -21.63 -20.91
C LYS A 229 -8.09 -22.65 -20.38
N PRO A 230 -6.82 -22.27 -20.07
CA PRO A 230 -5.85 -23.22 -19.54
C PRO A 230 -6.27 -23.81 -18.18
N MET A 231 -6.78 -22.98 -17.26
CA MET A 231 -7.30 -23.44 -15.97
C MET A 231 -8.47 -24.40 -16.17
N LEU A 232 -9.48 -24.00 -16.96
CA LEU A 232 -10.67 -24.81 -17.25
C LEU A 232 -10.31 -26.20 -17.79
N SER A 233 -9.29 -26.30 -18.65
CA SER A 233 -8.82 -27.58 -19.20
C SER A 233 -8.16 -28.51 -18.18
N ARG A 234 -7.68 -27.98 -17.04
CA ARG A 234 -7.00 -28.72 -15.97
C ARG A 234 -7.92 -29.05 -14.80
N MET A 235 -9.01 -28.29 -14.61
CA MET A 235 -9.94 -28.46 -13.48
C MET A 235 -10.41 -29.90 -13.31
N GLU A 236 -10.88 -30.54 -14.39
CA GLU A 236 -11.38 -31.92 -14.34
C GLU A 236 -10.29 -32.91 -13.89
N ALA A 237 -9.07 -32.76 -14.40
CA ALA A 237 -7.93 -33.58 -14.01
C ALA A 237 -7.51 -33.36 -12.55
N CYS A 238 -7.76 -32.18 -11.99
CA CYS A 238 -7.53 -31.86 -10.59
C CYS A 238 -8.70 -32.26 -9.67
N GLY A 239 -9.81 -32.78 -10.22
CA GLY A 239 -11.00 -33.14 -9.43
C GLY A 239 -11.94 -31.96 -9.12
N ILE A 240 -11.77 -30.83 -9.81
CA ILE A 240 -12.53 -29.60 -9.58
C ILE A 240 -13.66 -29.50 -10.61
N LYS A 241 -14.89 -29.23 -10.14
CA LYS A 241 -16.08 -29.08 -10.99
C LYS A 241 -16.19 -27.64 -11.50
N ASN A 242 -16.48 -27.49 -12.79
CA ASN A 242 -16.74 -26.19 -13.41
C ASN A 242 -18.23 -25.82 -13.25
N TYR A 243 -18.53 -24.97 -12.29
CA TYR A 243 -19.84 -24.36 -12.12
C TYR A 243 -19.71 -23.05 -11.33
N GLU A 244 -20.73 -22.20 -11.43
CA GLU A 244 -20.78 -20.92 -10.73
C GLU A 244 -22.16 -20.73 -10.09
N VAL A 245 -22.21 -19.91 -9.05
CA VAL A 245 -23.42 -19.57 -8.31
C VAL A 245 -23.45 -18.07 -8.09
N TYR A 246 -24.52 -17.42 -8.51
CA TYR A 246 -24.74 -15.99 -8.31
C TYR A 246 -26.14 -15.75 -7.75
N LYS A 247 -26.22 -15.62 -6.41
CA LYS A 247 -27.47 -15.46 -5.64
C LYS A 247 -27.41 -14.22 -4.74
N GLN A 248 -26.73 -13.18 -5.24
CA GLN A 248 -26.58 -11.88 -4.60
C GLN A 248 -27.52 -10.86 -5.23
N PHE A 249 -27.75 -9.74 -4.54
CA PHE A 249 -28.57 -8.63 -5.01
C PHE A 249 -29.96 -9.09 -5.51
N ASP A 250 -30.31 -8.77 -6.76
CA ASP A 250 -31.60 -9.08 -7.36
C ASP A 250 -31.83 -10.59 -7.59
N ALA A 251 -30.78 -11.41 -7.54
CA ALA A 251 -30.86 -12.86 -7.68
C ALA A 251 -31.05 -13.60 -6.33
N GLN A 252 -31.11 -12.87 -5.21
CA GLN A 252 -31.34 -13.43 -3.88
C GLN A 252 -32.71 -14.12 -3.79
N GLU A 253 -32.74 -15.33 -3.24
CA GLU A 253 -33.98 -16.06 -2.98
C GLU A 253 -34.71 -15.48 -1.77
N GLU A 254 -36.04 -15.36 -1.85
CA GLU A 254 -36.84 -14.75 -0.77
C GLU A 254 -36.67 -15.51 0.55
N GLY A 255 -36.33 -14.78 1.63
CA GLY A 255 -36.09 -15.35 2.96
C GLY A 255 -34.78 -16.13 3.09
N GLN A 256 -33.93 -16.15 2.07
CA GLN A 256 -32.59 -16.75 2.10
C GLN A 256 -31.51 -15.67 2.16
N GLU A 257 -30.36 -15.99 2.71
CA GLU A 257 -29.18 -15.10 2.66
C GLU A 257 -28.59 -15.02 1.25
N GLN A 258 -27.86 -13.95 0.95
CA GLN A 258 -27.10 -13.79 -0.28
C GLN A 258 -25.84 -14.66 -0.28
N TYR A 259 -25.49 -15.23 -1.42
CA TYR A 259 -24.25 -15.99 -1.59
C TYR A 259 -23.79 -16.06 -3.04
N SER A 260 -22.51 -16.32 -3.24
CA SER A 260 -21.91 -16.54 -4.55
C SER A 260 -20.78 -17.55 -4.48
N TYR A 261 -20.49 -18.15 -5.64
CA TYR A 261 -19.32 -18.97 -5.88
C TYR A 261 -18.88 -18.79 -7.33
N SER A 262 -17.59 -18.55 -7.52
CA SER A 262 -16.97 -18.57 -8.85
C SER A 262 -15.53 -19.04 -8.75
N ARG A 263 -14.92 -19.38 -9.88
CA ARG A 263 -13.50 -19.74 -9.94
C ARG A 263 -12.84 -19.06 -11.12
N TYR A 264 -11.73 -18.39 -10.86
CA TYR A 264 -10.98 -17.64 -11.87
C TYR A 264 -9.52 -18.10 -11.93
N ALA A 265 -8.90 -17.89 -13.08
CA ALA A 265 -7.54 -18.29 -13.36
C ALA A 265 -6.52 -17.37 -12.69
N LEU A 266 -5.48 -18.00 -12.15
CA LEU A 266 -4.19 -17.40 -11.88
C LEU A 266 -3.35 -17.45 -13.15
N PHE A 267 -2.33 -16.57 -13.24
CA PHE A 267 -1.37 -16.69 -14.33
C PHE A 267 -0.56 -17.98 -14.21
N GLU A 268 -0.13 -18.56 -15.35
CA GLU A 268 0.50 -19.90 -15.38
C GLU A 268 1.68 -20.10 -14.42
N LYS A 269 2.43 -19.03 -14.07
CA LYS A 269 3.53 -19.15 -13.12
C LYS A 269 3.08 -19.39 -11.67
N TYR A 270 1.81 -19.14 -11.34
CA TYR A 270 1.24 -19.30 -10.00
C TYR A 270 0.40 -20.56 -9.91
N LYS A 271 0.81 -21.47 -9.02
CA LYS A 271 0.00 -22.63 -8.63
C LYS A 271 -1.05 -22.27 -7.58
N THR A 272 -0.75 -21.31 -6.73
CA THR A 272 -1.58 -20.84 -5.62
C THR A 272 -1.34 -19.34 -5.35
N GLY A 273 -2.09 -18.76 -4.42
CA GLY A 273 -1.97 -17.37 -3.96
C GLY A 273 -0.77 -17.13 -3.04
N SER A 274 0.43 -17.33 -3.54
CA SER A 274 1.69 -17.04 -2.83
C SER A 274 2.50 -15.95 -3.51
N GLU A 275 3.42 -15.35 -2.76
CA GLU A 275 4.34 -14.31 -3.26
C GLU A 275 5.09 -14.75 -4.54
N ASP A 276 5.46 -16.03 -4.62
CA ASP A 276 6.30 -16.61 -5.67
C ASP A 276 5.58 -17.64 -6.54
N GLY A 277 4.29 -17.87 -6.30
CA GLY A 277 3.46 -18.84 -7.01
C GLY A 277 3.67 -20.30 -6.61
N LYS A 278 4.53 -20.59 -5.62
CA LYS A 278 4.74 -21.95 -5.11
C LYS A 278 3.72 -22.32 -4.01
N PRO A 279 3.45 -23.61 -3.80
CA PRO A 279 2.60 -24.11 -2.72
C PRO A 279 2.97 -23.53 -1.34
N LEU A 280 1.94 -23.23 -0.53
CA LEU A 280 2.07 -22.76 0.84
C LEU A 280 1.72 -23.84 1.87
N ALA A 281 0.87 -24.79 1.49
CA ALA A 281 0.38 -25.87 2.33
C ALA A 281 0.10 -27.13 1.48
N PRO A 282 -0.25 -28.27 2.10
CA PRO A 282 -0.74 -29.44 1.38
C PRO A 282 -2.05 -29.15 0.63
N LEU A 283 -2.28 -29.87 -0.47
CA LEU A 283 -3.54 -29.78 -1.22
C LEU A 283 -4.75 -30.08 -0.32
N LEU A 284 -5.81 -29.29 -0.50
CA LEU A 284 -7.06 -29.40 0.21
C LEU A 284 -7.93 -30.52 -0.35
N GLY A 285 -8.66 -31.19 0.54
CA GLY A 285 -9.65 -32.20 0.21
C GLY A 285 -9.19 -33.24 -0.81
N ASN A 286 -9.99 -33.39 -1.87
CA ASN A 286 -9.77 -34.39 -2.92
C ASN A 286 -9.05 -33.80 -4.16
N ILE A 287 -8.43 -32.64 -4.02
CA ILE A 287 -7.73 -31.97 -5.13
C ILE A 287 -6.45 -32.73 -5.44
N ASN A 288 -6.30 -33.16 -6.70
CA ASN A 288 -5.20 -34.02 -7.16
C ASN A 288 -4.03 -33.25 -7.81
N GLY A 289 -4.11 -31.92 -7.85
CA GLY A 289 -3.07 -31.07 -8.43
C GLY A 289 -3.45 -29.59 -8.45
N TYR A 290 -2.62 -28.79 -9.12
CA TYR A 290 -2.86 -27.37 -9.31
C TYR A 290 -3.37 -27.11 -10.73
N ASP A 291 -4.62 -26.67 -10.82
CA ASP A 291 -5.25 -26.18 -12.05
C ASP A 291 -4.91 -24.72 -12.34
N HIS A 292 -4.16 -24.07 -11.43
CA HIS A 292 -3.84 -22.64 -11.47
C HIS A 292 -5.09 -21.75 -11.33
N GLY A 293 -6.02 -22.15 -10.45
CA GLY A 293 -7.24 -21.39 -10.18
C GLY A 293 -7.34 -20.91 -8.73
N ALA A 294 -8.19 -19.92 -8.52
CA ALA A 294 -8.64 -19.48 -7.21
C ALA A 294 -10.17 -19.36 -7.23
N SER A 295 -10.81 -19.83 -6.16
CA SER A 295 -12.26 -19.77 -6.00
C SER A 295 -12.64 -18.62 -5.08
N ASP A 296 -13.64 -17.85 -5.49
CA ASP A 296 -14.24 -16.78 -4.70
C ASP A 296 -15.60 -17.25 -4.19
N PHE A 297 -15.79 -17.19 -2.88
CA PHE A 297 -17.08 -17.43 -2.22
C PHE A 297 -17.53 -16.16 -1.52
N GLY A 298 -18.81 -15.80 -1.68
CA GLY A 298 -19.46 -14.76 -0.88
C GLY A 298 -20.58 -15.36 -0.04
N VAL A 299 -20.71 -14.94 1.23
CA VAL A 299 -21.86 -15.23 2.09
C VAL A 299 -22.26 -13.97 2.84
N GLY A 300 -23.47 -13.49 2.56
CA GLY A 300 -23.92 -12.19 3.01
C GLY A 300 -23.08 -11.04 2.42
N PRO A 301 -23.26 -9.81 2.93
CA PRO A 301 -22.61 -8.62 2.39
C PRO A 301 -21.25 -8.31 3.04
N LEU A 302 -20.79 -9.09 4.03
CA LEU A 302 -19.58 -8.77 4.82
C LEU A 302 -18.52 -9.87 4.79
N THR A 303 -18.82 -11.07 4.26
CA THR A 303 -17.91 -12.23 4.30
C THR A 303 -17.57 -12.69 2.89
N TRP A 304 -16.26 -12.79 2.61
CA TRP A 304 -15.72 -13.40 1.40
C TRP A 304 -14.65 -14.41 1.72
N MET A 305 -14.47 -15.39 0.84
CA MET A 305 -13.46 -16.44 1.01
C MET A 305 -12.76 -16.70 -0.31
N LEU A 306 -11.44 -16.63 -0.29
CA LEU A 306 -10.60 -17.03 -1.41
C LEU A 306 -10.03 -18.42 -1.13
N ALA A 307 -10.54 -19.44 -1.83
CA ALA A 307 -10.03 -20.79 -1.75
C ALA A 307 -9.07 -21.07 -2.90
N TYR A 308 -7.80 -21.24 -2.57
CA TYR A 308 -6.80 -21.82 -3.45
C TYR A 308 -6.81 -23.34 -3.30
N ASN A 309 -5.96 -24.03 -4.06
CA ASN A 309 -5.91 -25.49 -4.04
C ASN A 309 -5.32 -26.06 -2.74
N ASP A 310 -4.58 -25.26 -1.96
CA ASP A 310 -3.86 -25.68 -0.75
C ASP A 310 -4.24 -24.93 0.53
N HIS A 311 -4.91 -23.78 0.44
CA HIS A 311 -5.37 -23.02 1.60
C HIS A 311 -6.56 -22.14 1.25
N VAL A 312 -7.28 -21.70 2.28
CA VAL A 312 -8.40 -20.75 2.16
C VAL A 312 -8.09 -19.51 2.97
N VAL A 313 -8.43 -18.34 2.45
CA VAL A 313 -8.39 -17.08 3.20
C VAL A 313 -9.80 -16.50 3.30
N VAL A 314 -10.30 -16.37 4.53
CA VAL A 314 -11.61 -15.73 4.81
C VAL A 314 -11.38 -14.27 5.18
N TYR A 315 -12.07 -13.37 4.50
CA TYR A 315 -12.10 -11.94 4.75
C TYR A 315 -13.47 -11.55 5.30
N VAL A 316 -13.49 -10.96 6.50
CA VAL A 316 -14.70 -10.43 7.12
C VAL A 316 -14.55 -8.94 7.34
N PHE A 317 -15.33 -8.15 6.61
CA PHE A 317 -15.27 -6.69 6.69
C PHE A 317 -16.36 -6.19 7.63
N THR A 318 -15.97 -5.72 8.81
CA THR A 318 -16.91 -5.26 9.84
C THR A 318 -16.76 -3.76 10.06
N PRO A 319 -17.86 -3.00 10.14
CA PRO A 319 -17.79 -1.60 10.56
C PRO A 319 -17.34 -1.51 12.03
N THR A 320 -16.58 -0.46 12.36
CA THR A 320 -16.24 -0.10 13.75
C THR A 320 -16.81 1.26 14.13
N SER A 321 -17.07 2.11 13.14
CA SER A 321 -17.84 3.34 13.26
C SER A 321 -18.40 3.76 11.90
N HIS A 322 -19.08 4.90 11.82
CA HIS A 322 -19.50 5.47 10.54
C HIS A 322 -18.34 5.89 9.62
N GLU A 323 -17.11 6.05 10.13
CA GLU A 323 -15.93 6.43 9.33
C GLU A 323 -14.81 5.39 9.30
N THR A 324 -14.93 4.31 10.07
CA THR A 324 -13.89 3.29 10.23
C THR A 324 -14.48 1.89 10.16
N SER A 325 -13.67 0.95 9.68
CA SER A 325 -14.00 -0.48 9.63
C SER A 325 -12.79 -1.31 10.02
N ALA A 326 -12.93 -2.62 10.00
CA ALA A 326 -11.87 -3.59 10.14
C ALA A 326 -12.06 -4.72 9.12
N CYS A 327 -10.99 -5.42 8.83
CA CYS A 327 -10.99 -6.65 8.04
C CYS A 327 -10.32 -7.75 8.86
N ASP A 328 -11.12 -8.71 9.32
CA ASP A 328 -10.61 -9.94 9.91
C ASP A 328 -10.25 -10.93 8.81
N GLN A 329 -9.03 -11.47 8.90
CA GLN A 329 -8.45 -12.39 7.93
C GLN A 329 -8.13 -13.71 8.62
N TYR A 330 -8.73 -14.79 8.16
CA TYR A 330 -8.49 -16.14 8.66
C TYR A 330 -7.85 -16.97 7.56
N TRP A 331 -6.70 -17.57 7.85
CA TRP A 331 -6.06 -18.54 6.97
C TRP A 331 -6.40 -19.94 7.45
N LEU A 332 -7.05 -20.71 6.59
CA LEU A 332 -7.41 -22.09 6.85
C LEU A 332 -6.56 -23.02 6.01
N VAL A 333 -6.10 -24.09 6.67
CA VAL A 333 -5.37 -25.20 6.06
C VAL A 333 -6.02 -26.50 6.47
N ARG A 334 -5.59 -27.62 5.89
CA ARG A 334 -6.04 -28.95 6.29
C ARG A 334 -5.79 -29.19 7.79
N SER A 335 -6.74 -29.80 8.47
CA SER A 335 -6.72 -30.00 9.93
C SER A 335 -5.50 -30.77 10.44
N ASP A 336 -5.00 -31.72 9.65
CA ASP A 336 -3.82 -32.55 9.94
C ASP A 336 -2.48 -31.90 9.54
N ALA A 337 -2.47 -30.76 8.84
CA ALA A 337 -1.24 -30.10 8.43
C ALA A 337 -0.51 -29.48 9.62
N GLU A 338 0.79 -29.73 9.79
CA GLU A 338 1.58 -29.24 10.92
C GLU A 338 2.42 -28.01 10.54
N GLU A 339 2.33 -26.94 11.36
CA GLU A 339 3.16 -25.74 11.19
C GLU A 339 4.65 -26.09 11.34
N GLY A 340 5.48 -25.57 10.45
CA GLY A 340 6.92 -25.84 10.39
C GLY A 340 7.31 -27.15 9.69
N VAL A 341 6.32 -27.98 9.33
CA VAL A 341 6.52 -29.20 8.54
C VAL A 341 5.83 -29.08 7.19
N ASP A 342 4.51 -28.85 7.21
CA ASP A 342 3.65 -28.83 6.03
C ASP A 342 3.42 -27.42 5.49
N TYR A 343 3.46 -26.41 6.37
CA TYR A 343 3.34 -25.00 6.01
C TYR A 343 4.17 -24.10 6.92
N ASP A 344 4.52 -22.92 6.44
CA ASP A 344 5.18 -21.86 7.21
C ASP A 344 4.19 -20.70 7.41
N LEU A 345 4.00 -20.26 8.65
CA LEU A 345 2.97 -19.28 9.00
C LEU A 345 3.25 -17.88 8.41
N GLU A 346 4.53 -17.50 8.32
CA GLU A 346 4.94 -16.20 7.78
C GLU A 346 4.66 -16.16 6.27
N ARG A 347 5.07 -17.21 5.55
CA ARG A 347 4.77 -17.36 4.11
C ARG A 347 3.28 -17.53 3.84
N LEU A 348 2.55 -18.25 4.68
CA LEU A 348 1.09 -18.41 4.54
C LEU A 348 0.38 -17.05 4.66
N THR A 349 0.89 -16.17 5.53
CA THR A 349 0.32 -14.85 5.79
C THR A 349 1.06 -13.69 5.09
N TRP A 350 1.76 -13.98 3.99
CA TRP A 350 2.58 -13.00 3.25
C TRP A 350 1.78 -11.77 2.79
N LEU A 351 0.54 -11.97 2.35
CA LEU A 351 -0.39 -10.92 1.93
C LEU A 351 -1.13 -10.27 3.12
N SER A 352 -0.56 -10.30 4.32
CA SER A 352 -1.15 -9.60 5.46
C SER A 352 -0.73 -8.13 5.49
N ALA A 353 -1.69 -7.22 5.62
CA ALA A 353 -1.50 -5.77 5.54
C ALA A 353 -0.78 -5.13 6.74
N TYR A 354 -0.01 -5.89 7.52
CA TYR A 354 0.76 -5.35 8.64
C TYR A 354 2.11 -4.82 8.16
N ALA A 355 2.41 -3.55 8.47
CA ALA A 355 3.78 -3.09 8.48
C ALA A 355 4.59 -3.97 9.45
N ASP A 356 5.61 -4.65 8.96
CA ASP A 356 6.41 -5.63 9.70
C ASP A 356 6.72 -5.15 11.14
N PRO A 357 6.16 -5.83 12.17
CA PRO A 357 6.41 -5.52 13.56
C PRO A 357 7.89 -5.53 13.90
N MET A 358 8.72 -6.32 13.22
CA MET A 358 10.18 -6.33 13.42
C MET A 358 10.83 -5.02 12.96
N VAL A 359 10.31 -4.38 11.91
CA VAL A 359 10.79 -3.06 11.47
C VAL A 359 10.39 -1.99 12.49
N GLN A 360 9.15 -2.02 13.00
CA GLN A 360 8.68 -1.07 14.01
C GLN A 360 9.35 -1.28 15.37
N LEU A 361 9.49 -2.53 15.83
CA LEU A 361 10.19 -2.92 17.06
C LEU A 361 11.69 -2.71 16.92
N GLY A 362 12.27 -2.91 15.74
CA GLY A 362 13.66 -2.59 15.44
C GLY A 362 13.91 -1.09 15.55
N LEU A 363 13.01 -0.26 15.04
CA LEU A 363 13.06 1.20 15.15
C LEU A 363 12.85 1.69 16.59
N LEU A 364 11.82 1.18 17.29
CA LEU A 364 11.57 1.49 18.70
C LEU A 364 12.72 1.00 19.60
N GLY A 365 13.24 -0.19 19.32
CA GLY A 365 14.40 -0.77 20.00
C GLY A 365 15.65 0.06 19.77
N LEU A 366 15.89 0.54 18.54
CA LEU A 366 16.99 1.43 18.22
C LEU A 366 16.86 2.76 18.99
N VAL A 367 15.68 3.38 18.99
CA VAL A 367 15.40 4.61 19.75
C VAL A 367 15.60 4.37 21.25
N ALA A 368 15.10 3.26 21.80
CA ALA A 368 15.23 2.92 23.21
C ALA A 368 16.70 2.67 23.58
N VAL A 369 17.47 1.92 22.78
CA VAL A 369 18.90 1.68 23.01
C VAL A 369 19.69 2.98 22.95
N VAL A 370 19.41 3.86 21.99
CA VAL A 370 20.06 5.18 21.87
C VAL A 370 19.72 6.07 23.06
N ALA A 371 18.44 6.15 23.44
CA ALA A 371 17.95 6.95 24.55
C ALA A 371 18.50 6.45 25.89
N LEU A 372 18.34 5.15 26.19
CA LEU A 372 18.84 4.53 27.42
C LEU A 372 20.36 4.57 27.48
N GLY A 373 21.08 4.30 26.39
CA GLY A 373 22.54 4.39 26.36
C GLY A 373 23.04 5.81 26.64
N SER A 374 22.36 6.84 26.11
CA SER A 374 22.71 8.25 26.31
C SER A 374 22.41 8.76 27.73
N GLY A 375 21.29 8.32 28.33
CA GLY A 375 20.81 8.79 29.63
C GLY A 375 21.28 7.97 30.82
N ALA A 376 21.42 6.65 30.66
CA ALA A 376 21.82 5.75 31.74
C ALA A 376 23.28 6.00 32.15
N HIS A 377 24.19 6.27 31.21
CA HIS A 377 25.60 6.44 31.53
C HIS A 377 25.88 7.67 32.42
N PRO A 378 25.36 8.89 32.13
CA PRO A 378 25.42 10.02 33.06
C PRO A 378 24.71 9.74 34.39
N ALA A 379 23.53 9.11 34.36
CA ALA A 379 22.73 8.83 35.55
C ALA A 379 23.45 7.89 36.52
N PHE A 380 23.98 6.75 36.04
CA PHE A 380 24.74 5.81 36.88
C PHE A 380 26.05 6.42 37.41
N GLN A 381 26.74 7.26 36.61
CA GLN A 381 27.93 7.96 37.12
C GLN A 381 27.59 8.98 38.22
N LEU A 382 26.50 9.74 38.07
CA LEU A 382 26.04 10.69 39.08
C LEU A 382 25.54 9.98 40.35
N SER A 383 24.85 8.85 40.22
CA SER A 383 24.35 8.07 41.35
C SER A 383 25.45 7.28 42.09
N SER A 384 26.56 6.93 41.41
CA SER A 384 27.68 6.20 42.02
C SER A 384 28.68 7.09 42.80
N PHE A 385 28.44 8.40 42.88
CA PHE A 385 29.33 9.33 43.55
C PHE A 385 29.37 9.04 45.05
N ARG A 386 30.50 8.51 45.55
CA ARG A 386 30.76 8.29 46.98
C ARG A 386 31.72 9.38 47.48
N PRO A 387 31.24 10.42 48.17
CA PRO A 387 32.05 11.57 48.61
C PRO A 387 33.28 11.16 49.45
N GLY A 388 33.17 10.07 50.21
CA GLY A 388 34.24 9.55 51.07
C GLY A 388 35.49 9.03 50.36
N THR A 389 35.41 8.67 49.07
CA THR A 389 36.56 8.11 48.33
C THR A 389 37.47 9.17 47.71
N VAL A 390 36.99 10.42 47.57
CA VAL A 390 37.77 11.55 47.06
C VAL A 390 38.65 12.18 48.16
N LEU A 391 38.30 11.92 49.44
CA LEU A 391 39.06 12.36 50.62
C LEU A 391 40.34 11.53 50.86
N GLY A 392 40.52 10.41 50.16
CA GLY A 392 41.71 9.55 50.23
C GLY A 392 42.65 9.78 49.05
N SER A 393 43.77 10.47 49.30
CA SER A 393 44.91 10.71 48.42
C SER A 393 45.04 9.79 47.19
N THR A 394 44.59 10.27 46.02
CA THR A 394 45.05 9.75 44.72
C THR A 394 45.47 10.91 43.82
N LYS A 395 46.63 10.74 43.20
CA LYS A 395 47.41 11.77 42.49
C LYS A 395 46.59 12.46 41.37
N PRO A 396 46.78 13.77 41.14
CA PRO A 396 46.17 14.49 40.02
C PRO A 396 46.84 14.06 38.71
N GLY A 397 46.27 13.08 38.02
CA GLY A 397 46.79 12.60 36.74
C GLY A 397 45.79 11.71 36.00
N GLN A 398 45.28 12.24 34.88
CA GLN A 398 44.50 11.54 33.84
C GLN A 398 43.15 10.92 34.26
N VAL A 399 42.11 11.75 34.22
CA VAL A 399 40.74 11.26 34.06
C VAL A 399 40.61 10.64 32.67
N LYS A 400 40.68 9.31 32.55
CA LYS A 400 40.32 8.59 31.31
C LYS A 400 38.84 8.91 31.03
N SER A 401 38.53 9.58 29.91
CA SER A 401 37.15 9.56 29.41
C SER A 401 36.74 8.10 29.25
N SER A 402 35.58 7.70 29.77
CA SER A 402 35.09 6.34 29.62
C SER A 402 35.10 5.98 28.13
N ARG A 403 35.88 4.96 27.72
CA ARG A 403 35.95 4.52 26.31
C ARG A 403 34.56 4.22 25.77
N LEU A 404 33.68 3.66 26.61
CA LEU A 404 32.29 3.38 26.29
C LEU A 404 31.50 4.63 25.87
N GLN A 405 31.76 5.76 26.54
CA GLN A 405 31.05 7.02 26.28
C GLN A 405 31.44 7.62 24.93
N VAL A 406 32.73 7.52 24.56
CA VAL A 406 33.21 7.94 23.24
C VAL A 406 32.61 7.07 22.14
N VAL A 407 32.52 5.75 22.36
CA VAL A 407 31.90 4.81 21.41
C VAL A 407 30.43 5.11 21.22
N LEU A 408 29.66 5.30 22.30
CA LEU A 408 28.22 5.60 22.23
C LEU A 408 27.94 6.91 21.49
N VAL A 409 28.68 7.98 21.79
CA VAL A 409 28.53 9.27 21.10
C VAL A 409 28.91 9.14 19.63
N THR A 410 29.97 8.40 19.31
CA THR A 410 30.38 8.16 17.92
C THR A 410 29.24 7.45 17.17
N LEU A 411 28.67 6.39 17.74
CA LEU A 411 27.59 5.62 17.12
C LEU A 411 26.32 6.47 16.90
N GLN A 412 25.96 7.31 17.86
CA GLN A 412 24.83 8.25 17.75
C GLN A 412 25.00 9.23 16.58
N PHE A 413 26.17 9.86 16.49
CA PHE A 413 26.48 10.74 15.36
C PHE A 413 26.58 9.97 14.05
N THR A 414 27.10 8.74 14.03
CA THR A 414 27.15 7.90 12.83
C THR A 414 25.75 7.68 12.27
N ILE A 415 24.80 7.27 13.12
CA ILE A 415 23.40 7.04 12.73
C ILE A 415 22.76 8.35 12.25
N SER A 416 22.95 9.44 12.99
CA SER A 416 22.38 10.75 12.65
C SER A 416 22.88 11.25 11.29
N ILE A 417 24.20 11.21 11.07
CA ILE A 417 24.80 11.61 9.79
C ILE A 417 24.31 10.68 8.67
N ALA A 418 24.21 9.37 8.94
CA ALA A 418 23.77 8.42 7.94
C ALA A 418 22.34 8.69 7.46
N LEU A 419 21.42 8.91 8.39
CA LEU A 419 20.03 9.25 8.08
C LEU A 419 19.91 10.56 7.30
N ILE A 420 20.67 11.60 7.68
CA ILE A 420 20.63 12.89 6.96
C ILE A 420 21.12 12.72 5.52
N ILE A 421 22.24 12.02 5.30
CA ILE A 421 22.76 11.79 3.94
C ILE A 421 21.73 10.97 3.15
N ALA A 422 21.14 9.93 3.73
CA ALA A 422 20.09 9.15 3.07
C ALA A 422 18.88 10.02 2.68
N THR A 423 18.40 10.89 3.57
CA THR A 423 17.34 11.87 3.24
C THR A 423 17.73 12.77 2.07
N VAL A 424 18.95 13.32 2.08
CA VAL A 424 19.43 14.19 1.00
C VAL A 424 19.49 13.44 -0.33
N VAL A 425 19.97 12.20 -0.34
CA VAL A 425 20.03 11.36 -1.55
C VAL A 425 18.64 11.04 -2.07
N VAL A 426 17.72 10.58 -1.22
CA VAL A 426 16.33 10.24 -1.60
C VAL A 426 15.63 11.49 -2.16
N TYR A 427 15.73 12.62 -1.48
CA TYR A 427 15.12 13.87 -1.93
C TYR A 427 15.72 14.35 -3.27
N SER A 428 17.05 14.22 -3.43
CA SER A 428 17.73 14.56 -4.68
C SER A 428 17.31 13.66 -5.84
N GLN A 429 17.17 12.35 -5.59
CA GLN A 429 16.71 11.39 -6.60
C GLN A 429 15.24 11.65 -7.00
N ILE A 430 14.36 11.98 -6.05
CA ILE A 430 12.96 12.29 -6.34
C ILE A 430 12.86 13.60 -7.14
N ASN A 431 13.63 14.62 -6.79
CA ASN A 431 13.66 15.86 -7.56
C ASN A 431 14.23 15.64 -8.97
N PHE A 432 15.27 14.81 -9.09
CA PHE A 432 15.77 14.37 -10.39
C PHE A 432 14.67 13.66 -11.19
N ALA A 433 13.97 12.70 -10.58
CA ALA A 433 12.88 11.95 -11.21
C ALA A 433 11.74 12.86 -11.69
N LYS A 434 11.34 13.84 -10.87
CA LYS A 434 10.36 14.86 -11.26
C LYS A 434 10.88 15.70 -12.42
N SER A 435 12.14 16.16 -12.38
CA SER A 435 12.71 16.95 -13.47
C SER A 435 12.93 16.16 -14.76
N ALA A 436 13.27 14.88 -14.66
CA ALA A 436 13.53 13.99 -15.79
C ALA A 436 12.22 13.56 -16.47
N GLY A 437 11.17 13.24 -15.70
CA GLY A 437 9.81 13.03 -16.23
C GLY A 437 9.23 14.31 -16.86
N ASN A 438 9.60 15.48 -16.34
CA ASN A 438 9.21 16.78 -16.90
C ASN A 438 10.00 17.20 -18.16
N SER A 439 10.99 16.44 -18.61
CA SER A 439 11.86 16.86 -19.73
C SER A 439 11.13 16.98 -21.08
N VAL A 440 9.89 16.51 -21.14
CA VAL A 440 9.02 16.52 -22.33
C VAL A 440 7.56 16.89 -21.95
N ILE A 441 7.13 16.54 -20.74
CA ILE A 441 5.74 16.74 -20.30
C ILE A 441 5.69 17.99 -19.43
N SER A 442 5.28 19.10 -20.03
CA SER A 442 5.29 20.43 -19.41
C SER A 442 4.29 20.55 -18.25
N GLN A 443 4.59 21.49 -17.35
CA GLN A 443 3.63 22.01 -16.39
C GLN A 443 2.45 22.63 -17.16
N ASN A 444 1.23 22.46 -16.64
CA ASN A 444 -0.02 22.95 -17.24
C ASN A 444 -0.61 22.12 -18.39
N LYS A 445 -0.07 20.93 -18.69
CA LYS A 445 -0.75 19.94 -19.54
C LYS A 445 -1.75 19.12 -18.72
N LEU A 446 -3.00 19.19 -19.13
CA LEU A 446 -4.17 18.53 -18.57
C LEU A 446 -4.60 17.40 -19.51
N ALA A 447 -4.76 16.19 -18.99
CA ALA A 447 -5.43 15.12 -19.70
C ALA A 447 -6.91 15.06 -19.25
N ILE A 448 -7.83 15.19 -20.20
CA ILE A 448 -9.25 14.89 -20.01
C ILE A 448 -9.43 13.40 -20.31
N ILE A 449 -9.83 12.67 -19.27
CA ILE A 449 -9.92 11.21 -19.22
C ILE A 449 -11.34 10.80 -19.59
N ASP A 450 -11.48 9.65 -20.26
CA ASP A 450 -12.76 9.00 -20.63
C ASP A 450 -13.38 9.46 -21.95
N PHE A 451 -12.52 9.68 -22.96
CA PHE A 451 -12.93 10.00 -24.32
C PHE A 451 -13.29 8.76 -25.16
N ALA A 452 -12.98 7.54 -24.66
CA ALA A 452 -12.96 6.30 -25.42
C ALA A 452 -14.28 5.87 -26.09
N ASN A 453 -15.42 6.26 -25.52
CA ASN A 453 -16.75 5.93 -26.04
C ASN A 453 -17.49 7.17 -26.59
N GLN A 454 -16.76 8.24 -26.95
CA GLN A 454 -17.33 9.58 -27.17
C GLN A 454 -16.79 10.30 -28.42
N SER A 455 -16.37 9.57 -29.45
CA SER A 455 -15.86 10.15 -30.71
C SER A 455 -16.77 11.24 -31.31
N PHE A 456 -18.09 11.17 -31.11
CA PHE A 456 -19.04 12.21 -31.56
C PHE A 456 -18.91 13.58 -30.85
N LEU A 457 -18.34 13.64 -29.64
CA LEU A 457 -18.13 14.88 -28.89
C LEU A 457 -16.79 15.55 -29.20
N GLU A 458 -15.91 14.89 -29.96
CA GLU A 458 -14.52 15.29 -30.14
C GLU A 458 -14.39 16.62 -30.85
N GLY A 459 -14.89 16.66 -32.09
CA GLY A 459 -14.87 17.85 -32.93
C GLY A 459 -15.47 19.07 -32.22
N PRO A 460 -16.70 18.98 -31.67
CA PRO A 460 -17.32 20.09 -30.94
C PRO A 460 -16.54 20.56 -29.71
N LEU A 461 -16.04 19.63 -28.88
CA LEU A 461 -15.30 19.96 -27.66
C LEU A 461 -13.96 20.59 -28.01
N ARG A 462 -13.18 19.95 -28.88
CA ARG A 462 -11.85 20.42 -29.30
C ARG A 462 -11.94 21.79 -29.97
N ALA A 463 -12.92 22.02 -30.83
CA ALA A 463 -13.14 23.32 -31.47
C ALA A 463 -13.46 24.44 -30.46
N ARG A 464 -14.25 24.15 -29.41
CA ARG A 464 -14.54 25.13 -28.36
C ARG A 464 -13.33 25.40 -27.47
N LEU A 465 -12.59 24.35 -27.10
CA LEU A 465 -11.39 24.48 -26.27
C LEU A 465 -10.27 25.25 -26.97
N ASN A 466 -10.06 25.04 -28.28
CA ASN A 466 -9.08 25.80 -29.06
C ASN A 466 -9.40 27.31 -29.14
N ASN A 467 -10.64 27.71 -28.89
CA ASN A 467 -11.06 29.11 -28.86
C ASN A 467 -11.19 29.68 -27.43
N LEU A 468 -10.94 28.86 -26.39
CA LEU A 468 -11.10 29.27 -25.02
C LEU A 468 -9.89 30.11 -24.56
N PRO A 469 -10.08 31.35 -24.05
CA PRO A 469 -9.00 32.10 -23.44
C PRO A 469 -8.37 31.30 -22.30
N GLY A 470 -7.06 31.11 -22.35
CA GLY A 470 -6.31 30.35 -21.37
C GLY A 470 -5.84 28.97 -21.84
N VAL A 471 -6.39 28.43 -22.95
CA VAL A 471 -5.92 27.21 -23.63
C VAL A 471 -4.94 27.58 -24.73
N THR A 472 -3.73 27.00 -24.73
CA THR A 472 -2.68 27.27 -25.73
C THR A 472 -2.65 26.24 -26.85
N ALA A 473 -2.94 24.98 -26.54
CA ALA A 473 -2.94 23.88 -27.50
C ALA A 473 -3.87 22.74 -27.05
N THR A 474 -4.34 21.95 -28.02
CA THR A 474 -5.04 20.68 -27.75
C THR A 474 -4.55 19.58 -28.68
N SER A 475 -4.46 18.35 -28.18
CA SER A 475 -4.10 17.17 -28.97
C SER A 475 -4.78 15.93 -28.41
N LEU A 476 -4.91 14.89 -29.23
CA LEU A 476 -5.51 13.62 -28.84
C LEU A 476 -4.43 12.55 -28.75
N SER A 477 -4.59 11.62 -27.83
CA SER A 477 -3.69 10.46 -27.67
C SER A 477 -4.50 9.20 -27.39
N GLY A 478 -4.05 8.06 -27.90
CA GLY A 478 -4.70 6.77 -27.62
C GLY A 478 -4.28 6.14 -26.29
N ARG A 479 -3.29 6.72 -25.61
CA ARG A 479 -2.80 6.27 -24.29
C ARG A 479 -2.71 7.45 -23.33
N LEU A 480 -3.02 7.18 -22.06
CA LEU A 480 -2.86 8.13 -20.96
C LEU A 480 -1.43 8.08 -20.44
N LEU A 481 -0.85 9.25 -20.16
CA LEU A 481 0.45 9.36 -19.52
C LEU A 481 0.30 9.60 -18.01
N PRO A 482 1.16 9.01 -17.15
CA PRO A 482 2.25 8.08 -17.47
C PRO A 482 1.76 6.70 -17.94
N LEU A 483 2.55 6.03 -18.80
CA LEU A 483 2.19 4.72 -19.36
C LEU A 483 2.26 3.62 -18.28
N PRO A 484 1.21 2.82 -18.08
CA PRO A 484 1.14 1.86 -16.96
C PRO A 484 1.88 0.53 -17.22
N ASN A 485 1.92 0.03 -18.46
CA ASN A 485 2.50 -1.29 -18.81
C ASN A 485 3.11 -1.25 -20.20
N TYR A 486 4.08 -2.13 -20.49
CA TYR A 486 4.69 -2.27 -21.83
C TYR A 486 3.75 -2.96 -22.82
N TRP A 487 3.55 -2.35 -23.98
CA TRP A 487 2.78 -2.93 -25.09
C TRP A 487 3.70 -3.26 -26.26
N ASN A 488 4.30 -4.44 -26.20
CA ASN A 488 5.33 -4.87 -27.13
C ASN A 488 4.73 -5.39 -28.44
N SER A 489 4.83 -4.60 -29.51
CA SER A 489 4.39 -4.99 -30.85
C SER A 489 5.57 -5.56 -31.65
N GLN A 490 5.33 -6.66 -32.36
CA GLN A 490 6.37 -7.29 -33.16
C GLN A 490 6.63 -6.52 -34.46
N VAL A 491 7.91 -6.34 -34.75
CA VAL A 491 8.44 -5.69 -35.94
C VAL A 491 9.37 -6.63 -36.68
N ILE A 492 9.16 -6.77 -37.99
CA ILE A 492 9.97 -7.59 -38.89
C ILE A 492 10.65 -6.67 -39.91
N LEU A 493 11.98 -6.68 -39.93
CA LEU A 493 12.76 -5.88 -40.88
C LEU A 493 12.81 -6.55 -42.28
N PRO A 494 12.98 -5.77 -43.36
CA PRO A 494 13.12 -6.31 -44.71
C PRO A 494 14.31 -7.27 -44.83
N GLY A 495 14.06 -8.49 -45.34
CA GLY A 495 15.10 -9.50 -45.56
C GLY A 495 15.32 -10.50 -44.42
N GLN A 496 14.64 -10.33 -43.28
CA GLN A 496 14.60 -11.35 -42.21
C GLN A 496 13.40 -12.28 -42.38
N GLN A 497 13.63 -13.60 -42.29
CA GLN A 497 12.58 -14.63 -42.25
C GLN A 497 12.76 -15.48 -40.98
N GLY A 498 11.76 -15.48 -40.11
CA GLY A 498 11.59 -16.45 -39.00
C GLY A 498 12.59 -16.31 -37.85
N ASP A 499 12.06 -16.02 -36.66
CA ASP A 499 12.68 -16.00 -35.31
C ASP A 499 13.45 -14.74 -34.84
N GLU A 500 13.91 -13.84 -35.69
CA GLU A 500 14.45 -12.53 -35.26
C GLU A 500 13.37 -11.44 -35.29
N ASN A 501 12.51 -11.42 -34.26
CA ASN A 501 11.49 -10.37 -34.11
C ASN A 501 12.00 -9.26 -33.18
N TYR A 502 12.03 -8.03 -33.68
CA TYR A 502 12.22 -6.85 -32.83
C TYR A 502 10.90 -6.45 -32.19
N SER A 503 10.97 -5.75 -31.06
CA SER A 503 9.79 -5.33 -30.32
C SER A 503 9.81 -3.83 -30.12
N LEU A 504 8.80 -3.14 -30.64
CA LEU A 504 8.59 -1.71 -30.41
C LEU A 504 7.28 -1.51 -29.64
N GLU A 505 7.26 -0.54 -28.74
CA GLU A 505 6.06 -0.08 -28.07
C GLU A 505 5.31 0.92 -28.96
N ALA A 506 4.13 0.50 -29.45
CA ALA A 506 3.32 1.33 -30.34
C ALA A 506 2.47 2.34 -29.54
N LEU A 507 2.63 3.62 -29.87
CA LEU A 507 1.89 4.72 -29.28
C LEU A 507 1.01 5.40 -30.33
N PRO A 508 -0.30 5.06 -30.38
CA PRO A 508 -1.24 5.72 -31.26
C PRO A 508 -1.54 7.14 -30.75
N GLY A 509 -1.55 8.08 -31.67
CA GLY A 509 -1.87 9.48 -31.41
C GLY A 509 -2.42 10.18 -32.64
N HIS A 510 -2.73 11.45 -32.48
CA HIS A 510 -3.04 12.36 -33.56
C HIS A 510 -1.73 12.94 -34.16
N PHE A 511 -1.79 13.56 -35.34
CA PHE A 511 -0.58 14.06 -36.03
C PHE A 511 0.20 15.12 -35.22
N ASP A 512 -0.48 15.84 -34.34
CA ASP A 512 0.11 16.89 -33.49
C ASP A 512 0.56 16.39 -32.11
N THR A 513 0.32 15.12 -31.74
CA THR A 513 0.62 14.60 -30.39
C THR A 513 2.07 14.78 -30.00
N LEU A 514 3.00 14.49 -30.92
CA LEU A 514 4.42 14.68 -30.68
C LEU A 514 4.78 16.16 -30.49
N SER A 515 4.19 17.06 -31.28
CA SER A 515 4.39 18.50 -31.07
C SER A 515 3.78 18.99 -29.77
N PHE A 516 2.60 18.46 -29.39
CA PHE A 516 1.93 18.80 -28.15
C PHE A 516 2.76 18.39 -26.95
N PHE A 517 3.47 17.27 -27.02
CA PHE A 517 4.43 16.86 -25.99
C PHE A 517 5.84 17.44 -26.20
N ASP A 518 6.03 18.48 -27.01
CA ASP A 518 7.34 19.12 -27.21
C ASP A 518 8.45 18.14 -27.64
N ALA A 519 8.09 17.10 -28.40
CA ALA A 519 9.04 16.08 -28.85
C ALA A 519 10.15 16.70 -29.71
N LYS A 520 11.40 16.52 -29.29
CA LYS A 520 12.56 17.05 -30.01
C LYS A 520 12.94 16.12 -31.17
N LEU A 521 12.90 16.64 -32.38
CA LEU A 521 13.30 15.90 -33.59
C LEU A 521 14.83 15.78 -33.68
N LEU A 522 15.33 14.56 -33.91
CA LEU A 522 16.75 14.27 -34.17
C LEU A 522 17.05 14.16 -35.67
N ALA A 523 16.15 13.52 -36.44
CA ALA A 523 16.29 13.36 -37.89
C ALA A 523 14.90 13.25 -38.55
N GLY A 524 14.82 13.58 -39.84
CA GLY A 524 13.59 13.46 -40.64
C GLY A 524 12.59 14.59 -40.39
N ARG A 525 11.33 14.24 -40.14
CA ARG A 525 10.22 15.19 -39.89
C ARG A 525 9.19 14.63 -38.90
N LEU A 526 8.41 15.52 -38.29
CA LEU A 526 7.18 15.15 -37.59
C LEU A 526 6.04 14.88 -38.59
N PHE A 527 4.92 14.34 -38.10
CA PHE A 527 3.71 14.14 -38.90
C PHE A 527 3.14 15.48 -39.41
N SER A 528 2.64 15.48 -40.64
CA SER A 528 1.95 16.64 -41.24
C SER A 528 0.80 16.17 -42.12
N THR A 529 -0.28 16.94 -42.14
CA THR A 529 -1.44 16.75 -43.03
C THR A 529 -1.08 16.88 -44.51
N ASP A 530 0.09 17.42 -44.84
CA ASP A 530 0.57 17.55 -46.22
C ASP A 530 0.95 16.20 -46.86
N PHE A 531 1.15 15.16 -46.05
CA PHE A 531 1.56 13.83 -46.50
C PHE A 531 0.44 12.82 -46.31
N MET A 532 -0.10 12.29 -47.40
CA MET A 532 -1.17 11.28 -47.35
C MET A 532 -0.80 10.01 -46.55
N ALA A 533 0.48 9.62 -46.51
CA ALA A 533 0.94 8.46 -45.75
C ALA A 533 0.95 8.68 -44.23
N ASP A 534 0.83 9.94 -43.78
CA ASP A 534 0.68 10.30 -42.37
C ASP A 534 -0.79 10.30 -41.92
N LEU A 535 -1.74 10.30 -42.87
CA LEU A 535 -3.16 10.29 -42.58
C LEU A 535 -3.66 8.86 -42.30
N PRO A 536 -4.74 8.70 -41.52
CA PRO A 536 -5.37 7.41 -41.27
C PRO A 536 -5.79 6.73 -42.59
N ALA A 537 -5.69 5.40 -42.65
CA ALA A 537 -6.06 4.66 -43.85
C ALA A 537 -7.58 4.80 -44.09
N ALA A 538 -7.97 5.32 -45.26
CA ALA A 538 -9.36 5.62 -45.59
C ALA A 538 -10.26 4.38 -45.81
N GLU A 539 -9.71 3.16 -45.81
CA GLU A 539 -10.48 1.91 -46.01
C GLU A 539 -9.99 0.78 -45.08
N GLU A 540 -10.91 0.21 -44.31
CA GLU A 540 -10.72 -1.08 -43.63
C GLU A 540 -10.38 -2.16 -44.68
N GLY A 541 -9.20 -2.77 -44.58
CA GLY A 541 -8.77 -3.86 -45.47
C GLY A 541 -7.68 -3.50 -46.50
N ALA A 542 -7.15 -2.28 -46.51
CA ALA A 542 -5.97 -1.91 -47.30
C ALA A 542 -4.66 -2.48 -46.69
N LEU A 543 -4.54 -3.80 -46.64
CA LEU A 543 -3.39 -4.59 -46.13
C LEU A 543 -2.04 -4.31 -46.83
N ASN A 544 -2.01 -3.42 -47.83
CA ASN A 544 -0.81 -3.04 -48.60
C ASN A 544 -0.52 -1.53 -48.59
N SER A 545 -1.19 -0.73 -47.75
CA SER A 545 -0.91 0.70 -47.66
C SER A 545 0.35 0.96 -46.82
N THR A 546 1.31 1.70 -47.37
CA THR A 546 2.50 2.13 -46.63
C THR A 546 2.12 3.29 -45.71
N ARG A 547 2.31 3.12 -44.39
CA ARG A 547 2.02 4.16 -43.39
C ARG A 547 3.31 4.80 -42.90
N SER A 548 3.25 6.07 -42.51
CA SER A 548 4.36 6.75 -41.85
C SER A 548 4.44 6.36 -40.37
N GLY A 549 5.65 6.17 -39.86
CA GLY A 549 5.93 5.98 -38.43
C GLY A 549 7.08 6.86 -37.98
N ILE A 550 7.05 7.27 -36.72
CA ILE A 550 8.15 7.98 -36.06
C ILE A 550 8.66 7.11 -34.92
N ILE A 551 9.97 6.98 -34.77
CA ILE A 551 10.58 6.19 -33.70
C ILE A 551 11.38 7.07 -32.74
N ASN A 552 11.69 6.58 -31.55
CA ASN A 552 12.60 7.27 -30.63
C ASN A 552 14.07 6.84 -30.81
N GLU A 553 14.97 7.53 -30.11
CA GLU A 553 16.40 7.28 -30.10
C GLU A 553 16.74 5.84 -29.67
N THR A 554 16.11 5.33 -28.61
CA THR A 554 16.33 3.93 -28.16
C THR A 554 15.99 2.89 -29.25
N ALA A 555 14.99 3.15 -30.11
CA ALA A 555 14.63 2.25 -31.20
C ALA A 555 15.70 2.16 -32.30
N ILE A 556 16.54 3.19 -32.50
CA ILE A 556 17.64 3.16 -33.49
C ILE A 556 18.58 1.99 -33.20
N ALA A 557 19.05 1.91 -31.95
CA ALA A 557 20.02 0.91 -31.52
C ALA A 557 19.44 -0.51 -31.59
N GLN A 558 18.16 -0.67 -31.24
CA GLN A 558 17.51 -1.97 -31.29
C GLN A 558 17.25 -2.44 -32.72
N LEU A 559 16.87 -1.55 -33.63
CA LEU A 559 16.65 -1.88 -35.04
C LEU A 559 17.96 -1.99 -35.85
N GLY A 560 19.11 -1.77 -35.21
CA GLY A 560 20.43 -1.96 -35.81
C GLY A 560 20.89 -0.83 -36.73
N TYR A 561 20.28 0.36 -36.65
CA TYR A 561 20.74 1.53 -37.41
C TYR A 561 21.96 2.17 -36.73
N ALA A 562 22.90 2.70 -37.52
CA ALA A 562 24.11 3.33 -36.99
C ALA A 562 23.84 4.75 -36.47
N ASP A 563 23.08 5.54 -37.23
CA ASP A 563 22.69 6.90 -36.87
C ASP A 563 21.19 7.16 -37.14
N ALA A 564 20.64 8.22 -36.52
CA ALA A 564 19.24 8.61 -36.68
C ALA A 564 18.85 8.93 -38.14
N GLN A 565 19.78 9.46 -38.92
CA GLN A 565 19.55 9.78 -40.33
C GLN A 565 19.45 8.53 -41.21
N ASP A 566 20.14 7.45 -40.83
CA ASP A 566 20.13 6.19 -41.58
C ASP A 566 18.80 5.46 -41.45
N ALA A 567 18.07 5.67 -40.34
CA ALA A 567 16.75 5.09 -40.14
C ALA A 567 15.69 5.66 -41.09
N ILE A 568 15.85 6.91 -41.55
CA ILE A 568 14.85 7.64 -42.33
C ILE A 568 14.66 7.00 -43.72
N GLY A 569 13.42 6.73 -44.10
CA GLY A 569 13.05 6.14 -45.38
C GLY A 569 13.11 4.61 -45.42
N ASN A 570 13.65 3.96 -44.38
CA ASN A 570 13.52 2.52 -44.24
C ASN A 570 12.11 2.13 -43.81
N SER A 571 11.68 0.94 -44.22
CA SER A 571 10.36 0.42 -43.89
C SER A 571 10.47 -0.92 -43.17
N PHE A 572 9.50 -1.24 -42.31
CA PHE A 572 9.40 -2.52 -41.63
C PHE A 572 7.95 -2.99 -41.56
N GLN A 573 7.75 -4.30 -41.42
CA GLN A 573 6.43 -4.87 -41.20
C GLN A 573 6.09 -4.79 -39.72
N PHE A 574 4.96 -4.16 -39.41
CA PHE A 574 4.41 -4.00 -38.08
C PHE A 574 3.16 -4.86 -37.92
N LYS A 575 3.13 -5.72 -36.91
CA LYS A 575 1.93 -6.48 -36.57
C LYS A 575 1.15 -5.72 -35.49
N ASN A 576 -0.01 -5.20 -35.85
CA ASN A 576 -0.91 -4.56 -34.91
C ASN A 576 -1.60 -5.62 -34.04
N PHE A 577 -1.92 -5.30 -32.79
CA PHE A 577 -2.58 -6.24 -31.87
C PHE A 577 -4.04 -6.55 -32.23
N THR A 578 -4.67 -5.68 -33.03
CA THR A 578 -6.09 -5.76 -33.42
C THR A 578 -6.33 -6.33 -34.82
N ASP A 579 -5.30 -6.40 -35.67
CA ASP A 579 -5.44 -6.77 -37.08
C ASP A 579 -4.82 -8.14 -37.38
N GLU A 580 -5.48 -8.96 -38.21
CA GLU A 580 -4.94 -10.26 -38.66
C GLU A 580 -3.75 -10.13 -39.65
N GLY A 581 -3.28 -8.91 -39.95
CA GLY A 581 -2.25 -8.64 -40.96
C GLY A 581 -1.07 -7.77 -40.52
N TYR A 582 -0.06 -7.68 -41.39
CA TYR A 582 1.11 -6.81 -41.22
C TYR A 582 0.91 -5.49 -41.98
N ALA A 583 1.11 -4.36 -41.30
CA ALA A 583 1.19 -3.05 -41.94
C ALA A 583 2.64 -2.70 -42.28
N LEU A 584 2.90 -2.17 -43.48
CA LEU A 584 4.23 -1.68 -43.83
C LEU A 584 4.40 -0.24 -43.31
N ILE A 585 5.29 -0.04 -42.35
CA ILE A 585 5.58 1.27 -41.75
C ILE A 585 6.89 1.80 -42.32
N THR A 586 6.89 3.03 -42.84
CA THR A 586 8.10 3.76 -43.26
C THR A 586 8.48 4.78 -42.20
N ILE A 587 9.74 4.75 -41.77
CA ILE A 587 10.26 5.69 -40.77
C ILE A 587 10.43 7.05 -41.43
N VAL A 588 9.66 8.04 -40.99
CA VAL A 588 9.73 9.42 -41.53
C VAL A 588 10.43 10.39 -40.58
N GLY A 589 10.63 9.99 -39.32
CA GLY A 589 11.28 10.80 -38.30
C GLY A 589 11.83 9.98 -37.15
N VAL A 590 12.84 10.54 -36.49
CA VAL A 590 13.37 10.06 -35.21
C VAL A 590 13.29 11.20 -34.21
N VAL A 591 12.68 10.95 -33.05
CA VAL A 591 12.63 11.88 -31.91
C VAL A 591 13.58 11.47 -30.80
N GLN A 592 13.99 12.43 -29.97
CA GLN A 592 14.76 12.18 -28.75
C GLN A 592 13.93 11.31 -27.80
N ASP A 593 14.62 10.49 -27.01
CA ASP A 593 13.99 9.72 -25.95
C ASP A 593 13.21 10.61 -24.97
N MET A 594 11.96 10.21 -24.73
CA MET A 594 11.02 10.91 -23.87
C MET A 594 10.61 9.99 -22.73
N ASN A 595 10.76 10.45 -21.49
CA ASN A 595 10.34 9.62 -20.37
C ASN A 595 8.83 9.71 -20.15
N MET A 596 8.12 8.71 -20.67
CA MET A 596 6.66 8.56 -20.55
C MET A 596 6.25 7.64 -19.39
N ARG A 597 7.19 7.17 -18.57
CA ARG A 597 7.02 6.20 -17.48
C ARG A 597 7.70 6.67 -16.17
N SER A 598 7.78 5.76 -15.20
CA SER A 598 8.68 5.92 -14.06
C SER A 598 10.14 5.92 -14.51
N VAL A 599 11.01 6.74 -13.93
CA VAL A 599 12.47 6.69 -14.12
C VAL A 599 13.10 5.39 -13.59
N ARG A 600 12.31 4.57 -12.88
CA ARG A 600 12.69 3.21 -12.51
C ARG A 600 12.78 2.30 -13.72
N ASP A 601 11.95 2.58 -14.71
CA ASP A 601 11.87 1.82 -15.94
C ASP A 601 12.84 2.39 -16.99
N PRO A 602 13.55 1.53 -17.75
CA PRO A 602 14.28 1.99 -18.92
C PRO A 602 13.31 2.54 -19.97
N ILE A 603 13.77 3.51 -20.77
CA ILE A 603 12.95 4.04 -21.86
C ILE A 603 12.76 2.93 -22.91
N SER A 604 11.50 2.67 -23.26
CA SER A 604 11.16 1.68 -24.28
C SER A 604 11.62 2.14 -25.66
N PRO A 605 11.94 1.21 -26.57
CA PRO A 605 11.93 1.48 -28.00
C PRO A 605 10.48 1.75 -28.45
N MET A 606 10.19 2.92 -28.98
CA MET A 606 8.83 3.39 -29.27
C MET A 606 8.60 3.60 -30.76
N LEU A 607 7.37 3.32 -31.18
CA LEU A 607 6.84 3.63 -32.50
C LEU A 607 5.58 4.48 -32.34
N PHE A 608 5.63 5.73 -32.76
CA PHE A 608 4.49 6.62 -32.84
C PHE A 608 3.77 6.45 -34.17
N LEU A 609 2.44 6.32 -34.11
CA LEU A 609 1.57 6.12 -35.27
C LEU A 609 0.38 7.08 -35.20
N VAL A 610 -0.03 7.61 -36.35
CA VAL A 610 -1.28 8.35 -36.47
C VAL A 610 -2.44 7.37 -36.67
N GLN A 611 -3.43 7.42 -35.78
CA GLN A 611 -4.67 6.64 -35.86
C GLN A 611 -5.87 7.54 -35.54
N GLU A 612 -7.02 7.28 -36.17
CA GLU A 612 -8.29 7.96 -35.87
C GLU A 612 -9.10 7.19 -34.83
N ASP A 613 -9.02 5.86 -34.87
CA ASP A 613 -9.67 4.99 -33.89
C ASP A 613 -8.86 4.90 -32.57
N GLU A 614 -9.55 4.63 -31.46
CA GLU A 614 -8.96 4.46 -30.11
C GLU A 614 -8.24 5.69 -29.51
N LEU A 615 -8.46 6.90 -30.03
CA LEU A 615 -7.96 8.14 -29.42
C LEU A 615 -8.77 8.54 -28.18
N ASN A 616 -8.47 7.86 -27.07
CA ASN A 616 -9.28 7.85 -25.86
C ASN A 616 -9.02 9.00 -24.87
N PHE A 617 -8.09 9.90 -25.17
CA PHE A 617 -7.68 10.98 -24.27
C PHE A 617 -7.49 12.31 -25.01
N LEU A 618 -8.12 13.37 -24.49
CA LEU A 618 -7.94 14.74 -24.96
C LEU A 618 -6.98 15.48 -24.04
N ASN A 619 -5.83 15.87 -24.58
CA ASN A 619 -4.82 16.65 -23.89
C ASN A 619 -5.03 18.14 -24.19
N VAL A 620 -4.94 18.96 -23.15
CA VAL A 620 -5.16 20.40 -23.18
C VAL A 620 -3.99 21.07 -22.48
N GLU A 621 -3.33 22.01 -23.14
CA GLU A 621 -2.29 22.83 -22.53
C GLU A 621 -2.87 24.17 -22.11
N LEU A 622 -2.54 24.61 -20.89
CA LEU A 622 -3.01 25.87 -20.33
C LEU A 622 -1.86 26.90 -20.24
N SER A 623 -2.18 28.17 -20.50
CA SER A 623 -1.25 29.30 -20.40
C SER A 623 -0.70 29.57 -18.99
N GLY A 624 -1.43 29.16 -17.94
CA GLY A 624 -1.06 29.29 -16.53
C GLY A 624 -1.40 30.63 -15.86
N GLU A 625 -1.87 31.65 -16.58
CA GLU A 625 -2.19 32.98 -16.02
C GLU A 625 -3.46 33.00 -15.15
N ASP A 626 -4.55 32.38 -15.62
CA ASP A 626 -5.80 32.18 -14.87
C ASP A 626 -6.23 30.71 -14.93
N ARG A 627 -5.46 29.85 -14.25
CA ARG A 627 -5.69 28.39 -14.25
C ARG A 627 -7.08 28.05 -13.69
N ALA A 628 -7.52 28.72 -12.63
CA ALA A 628 -8.81 28.43 -11.99
C ALA A 628 -9.99 28.83 -12.89
N GLY A 629 -9.97 30.02 -13.48
CA GLY A 629 -11.01 30.48 -14.41
C GLY A 629 -11.06 29.63 -15.68
N THR A 630 -9.90 29.28 -16.24
CA THR A 630 -9.82 28.42 -17.43
C THR A 630 -10.42 27.03 -17.15
N LEU A 631 -10.10 26.44 -16.00
CA LEU A 631 -10.65 25.15 -15.59
C LEU A 631 -12.18 25.18 -15.41
N LEU A 632 -12.72 26.25 -14.84
CA LEU A 632 -14.17 26.44 -14.74
C LEU A 632 -14.83 26.54 -16.13
N ALA A 633 -14.23 27.29 -17.04
CA ALA A 633 -14.77 27.43 -18.40
C ALA A 633 -14.69 26.11 -19.19
N ILE A 634 -13.64 25.29 -18.99
CA ILE A 634 -13.56 23.93 -19.52
C ILE A 634 -14.71 23.07 -18.97
N ASP A 635 -14.99 23.17 -17.66
CA ASP A 635 -16.07 22.42 -17.00
C ASP A 635 -17.45 22.85 -17.53
N GLU A 636 -17.67 24.14 -17.77
CA GLU A 636 -18.89 24.68 -18.39
C GLU A 636 -19.08 24.21 -19.83
N ILE A 637 -18.01 24.23 -20.64
CA ILE A 637 -18.05 23.70 -22.02
C ILE A 637 -18.43 22.21 -21.98
N TRP A 638 -17.81 21.44 -21.10
CA TRP A 638 -18.12 20.03 -20.93
C TRP A 638 -19.58 19.82 -20.50
N GLN A 639 -20.06 20.52 -19.48
CA GLN A 639 -21.46 20.44 -19.02
C GLN A 639 -22.45 20.82 -20.13
N SER A 640 -22.10 21.73 -21.03
CA SER A 640 -22.97 22.09 -22.16
C SER A 640 -23.07 21.00 -23.23
N LEU A 641 -22.03 20.17 -23.39
CA LEU A 641 -21.95 19.10 -24.39
C LEU A 641 -22.41 17.74 -23.83
N ALA A 642 -22.18 17.50 -22.54
CA ALA A 642 -22.48 16.26 -21.84
C ALA A 642 -23.02 16.52 -20.41
N PRO A 643 -24.22 17.13 -20.25
CA PRO A 643 -24.74 17.57 -18.95
C PRO A 643 -24.93 16.43 -17.94
N ASP A 644 -25.15 15.21 -18.42
CA ASP A 644 -25.37 14.04 -17.58
C ASP A 644 -24.07 13.39 -17.06
N ARG A 645 -22.89 13.91 -17.45
CA ARG A 645 -21.59 13.32 -17.15
C ARG A 645 -20.63 14.34 -16.51
N PRO A 646 -20.02 14.07 -15.35
CA PRO A 646 -18.92 14.85 -14.81
C PRO A 646 -17.66 14.67 -15.66
N ILE A 647 -16.95 15.77 -15.87
CA ILE A 647 -15.64 15.77 -16.50
C ILE A 647 -14.61 15.09 -15.59
N ARG A 648 -13.84 14.14 -16.15
CA ARG A 648 -12.67 13.58 -15.48
C ARG A 648 -11.42 14.22 -16.08
N ARG A 649 -10.61 14.84 -15.24
CA ARG A 649 -9.38 15.51 -15.69
C ARG A 649 -8.27 15.23 -14.70
N SER A 650 -7.06 15.07 -15.20
CA SER A 650 -5.86 14.93 -14.37
C SER A 650 -4.72 15.72 -14.98
N PHE A 651 -3.97 16.42 -14.15
CA PHE A 651 -2.76 17.07 -14.61
C PHE A 651 -1.66 16.02 -14.76
N LEU A 652 -0.88 16.16 -15.83
CA LEU A 652 0.19 15.21 -16.11
C LEU A 652 1.30 15.32 -15.05
N ASP A 653 1.69 16.51 -14.63
CA ASP A 653 2.70 16.72 -13.58
C ASP A 653 2.32 16.04 -12.24
N GLU A 654 1.04 16.10 -11.87
CA GLU A 654 0.49 15.42 -10.71
C GLU A 654 0.50 13.90 -10.90
N SER A 655 0.08 13.41 -12.07
CA SER A 655 0.07 11.98 -12.41
C SER A 655 1.46 11.36 -12.35
N PHE A 656 2.48 12.04 -12.88
CA PHE A 656 3.89 11.62 -12.77
C PHE A 656 4.41 11.75 -11.33
N SER A 657 4.00 12.76 -10.58
CA SER A 657 4.41 12.92 -9.18
C SER A 657 3.91 11.78 -8.29
N ARG A 658 2.71 11.25 -8.55
CA ARG A 658 2.13 10.11 -7.81
C ARG A 658 2.97 8.85 -7.89
N LEU A 659 3.72 8.64 -8.99
CA LEU A 659 4.63 7.49 -9.16
C LEU A 659 5.72 7.43 -8.08
N TYR A 660 6.05 8.56 -7.46
CA TYR A 660 7.14 8.68 -6.48
C TYR A 660 6.66 9.03 -5.07
N GLU A 661 5.35 9.02 -4.80
CA GLU A 661 4.82 9.38 -3.48
C GLU A 661 5.32 8.46 -2.37
N THR A 662 5.39 7.15 -2.63
CA THR A 662 5.89 6.18 -1.64
C THR A 662 7.34 6.45 -1.27
N ASP A 663 8.18 6.77 -2.26
CA ASP A 663 9.57 7.16 -2.04
C ASP A 663 9.68 8.50 -1.30
N ALA A 664 8.80 9.46 -1.63
CA ALA A 664 8.75 10.74 -0.94
C ALA A 664 8.37 10.59 0.54
N ARG A 665 7.35 9.77 0.84
CA ARG A 665 6.96 9.44 2.22
C ARG A 665 8.09 8.75 2.99
N ARG A 666 8.81 7.81 2.35
CA ARG A 666 10.02 7.19 2.94
C ARG A 666 11.10 8.23 3.26
N GLY A 667 11.37 9.15 2.33
CA GLY A 667 12.30 10.26 2.54
C GLY A 667 11.90 11.17 3.70
N GLU A 668 10.60 11.45 3.85
CA GLU A 668 10.03 12.21 4.95
C GLU A 668 10.25 11.52 6.31
N PHE A 669 10.02 10.21 6.39
CA PHE A 669 10.34 9.43 7.60
C PHE A 669 11.82 9.55 7.97
N PHE A 670 12.74 9.37 7.01
CA PHE A 670 14.17 9.55 7.25
C PHE A 670 14.49 10.97 7.73
N ALA A 671 13.81 11.99 7.21
CA ALA A 671 14.00 13.37 7.65
C ALA A 671 13.58 13.56 9.13
N TYR A 672 12.41 13.04 9.52
CA TYR A 672 11.95 13.12 10.92
C TYR A 672 12.89 12.39 11.87
N PHE A 673 13.33 11.18 11.52
CA PHE A 673 14.30 10.43 12.33
C PHE A 673 15.67 11.11 12.38
N SER A 674 16.12 11.72 11.29
CA SER A 674 17.35 12.50 11.24
C SER A 674 17.32 13.66 12.23
N ILE A 675 16.25 14.46 12.22
CA ILE A 675 16.08 15.60 13.12
C ILE A 675 16.12 15.12 14.57
N PHE A 676 15.38 14.05 14.89
CA PHE A 676 15.36 13.49 16.23
C PHE A 676 16.72 12.93 16.67
N ALA A 677 17.40 12.18 15.80
CA ALA A 677 18.70 11.58 16.07
C ALA A 677 19.77 12.65 16.31
N VAL A 678 19.79 13.71 15.49
CA VAL A 678 20.67 14.87 15.68
C VAL A 678 20.37 15.54 17.00
N PHE A 679 19.09 15.81 17.31
CA PHE A 679 18.69 16.46 18.56
C PHE A 679 19.16 15.68 19.80
N VAL A 680 18.94 14.35 19.82
CA VAL A 680 19.40 13.47 20.91
C VAL A 680 20.94 13.44 20.99
N SER A 681 21.63 13.35 19.86
CA SER A 681 23.10 13.37 19.80
C SER A 681 23.68 14.68 20.36
N LEU A 682 23.04 15.81 20.05
CA LEU A 682 23.43 17.13 20.52
C LEU A 682 23.15 17.33 22.01
N ILE A 683 22.04 16.81 22.55
CA ILE A 683 21.77 16.77 24.01
C ILE A 683 22.81 15.93 24.73
N GLY A 684 23.13 14.74 24.19
CA GLY A 684 24.20 13.89 24.70
C GLY A 684 25.50 14.67 24.78
N LEU A 685 25.92 15.29 23.68
CA LEU A 685 27.15 16.08 23.63
C LEU A 685 27.13 17.26 24.63
N PHE A 686 26.00 17.96 24.73
CA PHE A 686 25.79 19.04 25.70
C PHE A 686 26.01 18.55 27.13
N GLY A 687 25.34 17.47 27.54
CA GLY A 687 25.45 16.91 28.90
C GLY A 687 26.87 16.48 29.23
N LEU A 688 27.56 15.84 28.28
CA LEU A 688 28.94 15.41 28.47
C LEU A 688 29.92 16.59 28.53
N SER A 689 29.70 17.63 27.73
CA SER A 689 30.52 18.84 27.76
C SER A 689 30.36 19.59 29.09
N ALA A 690 29.14 19.69 29.63
CA ALA A 690 28.87 20.31 30.92
C ALA A 690 29.56 19.56 32.07
N LEU A 691 29.42 18.24 32.13
CA LEU A 691 30.11 17.38 33.11
C LEU A 691 31.64 17.49 33.01
N ALA A 692 32.18 17.59 31.80
CA ALA A 692 33.62 17.74 31.60
C ALA A 692 34.13 19.11 32.06
N VAL A 693 33.37 20.18 31.84
CA VAL A 693 33.69 21.53 32.35
C VAL A 693 33.68 21.55 33.87
N GLU A 694 32.67 20.95 34.51
CA GLU A 694 32.53 20.90 35.96
C GLU A 694 33.68 20.11 36.61
N ARG A 695 33.98 18.91 36.09
CA ARG A 695 35.06 18.05 36.60
C ARG A 695 36.46 18.62 36.35
N ARG A 696 36.63 19.52 35.37
CA ARG A 696 37.91 20.18 35.05
C ARG A 696 38.00 21.62 35.52
N SER A 697 37.07 22.09 36.34
CA SER A 697 37.05 23.43 36.92
C SER A 697 38.39 23.84 37.56
N ARG A 698 39.02 22.93 38.33
CA ARG A 698 40.34 23.16 38.97
C ARG A 698 41.48 23.29 37.95
N GLU A 699 41.52 22.42 36.94
CA GLU A 699 42.52 22.47 35.85
C GLU A 699 42.38 23.77 35.04
N ILE A 700 41.14 24.14 34.70
CA ILE A 700 40.81 25.37 33.98
C ILE A 700 41.20 26.59 34.82
N GLY A 701 40.93 26.58 36.12
CA GLY A 701 41.34 27.63 37.06
C GLY A 701 42.86 27.82 37.12
N ILE A 702 43.62 26.74 37.26
CA ILE A 702 45.09 26.77 37.24
C ILE A 702 45.60 27.32 35.91
N ARG A 703 45.07 26.85 34.77
CA ARG A 703 45.49 27.33 33.44
C ARG A 703 45.21 28.81 33.23
N LYS A 704 44.07 29.34 33.70
CA LYS A 704 43.77 30.77 33.63
C LYS A 704 44.71 31.61 34.49
N VAL A 705 45.07 31.13 35.68
CA VAL A 705 46.07 31.80 36.54
C VAL A 705 47.45 31.79 35.89
N LEU A 706 47.79 30.74 35.15
CA LEU A 706 49.02 30.63 34.34
C LEU A 706 48.96 31.40 33.01
N GLY A 707 47.90 32.16 32.75
CA GLY A 707 47.79 33.06 31.58
C GLY A 707 47.07 32.48 30.36
N ALA A 708 46.45 31.30 30.43
CA ALA A 708 45.67 30.76 29.32
C ALA A 708 44.42 31.61 29.04
N SER A 709 44.18 31.92 27.77
CA SER A 709 43.01 32.68 27.34
C SER A 709 41.74 31.84 27.41
N VAL A 710 40.57 32.49 27.42
CA VAL A 710 39.27 31.81 27.32
C VAL A 710 39.18 30.99 26.02
N LEU A 711 39.77 31.50 24.93
CA LEU A 711 39.82 30.82 23.63
C LEU A 711 40.61 29.51 23.68
N ASP A 712 41.71 29.46 24.44
CA ASP A 712 42.51 28.24 24.58
C ASP A 712 41.72 27.11 25.25
N ILE A 713 40.93 27.45 26.26
CA ILE A 713 40.07 26.51 26.98
C ILE A 713 38.94 26.01 26.08
N VAL A 714 38.30 26.92 25.35
CA VAL A 714 37.24 26.58 24.38
C VAL A 714 37.78 25.66 23.30
N ARG A 715 38.93 26.01 22.69
CA ARG A 715 39.57 25.20 21.65
C ARG A 715 39.90 23.79 22.14
N LEU A 716 40.45 23.66 23.35
CA LEU A 716 40.83 22.37 23.92
C LEU A 716 39.61 21.46 24.13
N LEU A 717 38.51 22.01 24.65
CA LEU A 717 37.27 21.26 24.85
C LEU A 717 36.59 20.91 23.52
N SER A 718 36.47 21.88 22.59
CA SER A 718 35.89 21.66 21.27
C SER A 718 36.64 20.57 20.50
N LEU A 719 37.96 20.56 20.50
CA LEU A 719 38.76 19.52 19.82
C LEU A 719 38.54 18.12 20.42
N GLN A 720 38.34 18.01 21.73
CA GLN A 720 38.07 16.72 22.37
C GLN A 720 36.74 16.13 21.91
N PHE A 721 35.69 16.96 21.85
CA PHE A 721 34.33 16.52 21.53
C PHE A 721 34.04 16.47 20.02
N SER A 722 34.86 17.11 19.20
CA SER A 722 34.76 17.03 17.73
C SER A 722 35.32 15.73 17.16
N LYS A 723 36.30 15.10 17.84
CA LYS A 723 36.92 13.85 17.39
C LYS A 723 35.90 12.71 17.15
N PRO A 724 34.97 12.41 18.09
CA PRO A 724 33.89 11.43 17.86
C PRO A 724 33.06 11.74 16.62
N VAL A 725 32.73 13.01 16.37
CA VAL A 725 31.92 13.42 15.20
C VAL A 725 32.69 13.24 13.90
N VAL A 726 33.99 13.52 13.90
CA VAL A 726 34.86 13.28 12.74
C VAL A 726 34.97 11.78 12.45
N ILE A 727 35.18 10.96 13.48
CA ILE A 727 35.21 9.49 13.34
C ILE A 727 33.86 8.98 12.83
N ALA A 728 32.75 9.49 13.36
CA ALA A 728 31.41 9.15 12.93
C ALA A 728 31.18 9.42 11.44
N ASN A 729 31.71 10.52 10.89
CA ASN A 729 31.68 10.80 9.46
C ASN A 729 32.40 9.72 8.64
N PHE A 730 33.63 9.36 9.03
CA PHE A 730 34.39 8.33 8.30
C PHE A 730 33.72 6.95 8.33
N ILE A 731 32.93 6.66 9.36
CA ILE A 731 32.16 5.41 9.46
C ILE A 731 30.84 5.52 8.66
N SER A 732 30.15 6.65 8.74
CA SER A 732 28.84 6.83 8.09
C SER A 732 28.96 6.88 6.57
N TRP A 733 30.01 7.48 6.02
CA TRP A 733 30.16 7.62 4.57
C TRP A 733 30.16 6.30 3.80
N PRO A 734 31.01 5.30 4.11
CA PRO A 734 30.97 4.01 3.41
C PRO A 734 29.66 3.25 3.67
N LEU A 735 29.10 3.36 4.88
CA LEU A 735 27.84 2.72 5.25
C LEU A 735 26.68 3.23 4.38
N VAL A 736 26.52 4.55 4.29
CA VAL A 736 25.47 5.17 3.50
C VAL A 736 25.71 4.98 2.01
N ALA A 737 26.97 5.08 1.55
CA ALA A 737 27.29 4.86 0.15
C ALA A 737 26.87 3.45 -0.28
N TYR A 738 27.09 2.43 0.55
CA TYR A 738 26.65 1.07 0.27
C TYR A 738 25.11 0.97 0.14
N PHE A 739 24.36 1.38 1.17
CA PHE A 739 22.89 1.24 1.16
C PHE A 739 22.20 2.13 0.14
N MET A 740 22.69 3.36 -0.08
CA MET A 740 22.10 4.27 -1.05
C MET A 740 22.45 3.87 -2.48
N ASN A 741 23.63 3.28 -2.72
CA ASN A 741 23.94 2.72 -4.04
C ASN A 741 23.03 1.53 -4.38
N ASP A 742 22.78 0.66 -3.40
CA ASP A 742 21.83 -0.44 -3.54
C ASP A 742 20.40 0.06 -3.81
N TRP A 743 19.91 1.03 -3.03
CA TRP A 743 18.61 1.64 -3.26
C TRP A 743 18.50 2.34 -4.62
N LEU A 744 19.54 3.09 -5.03
CA LEU A 744 19.63 3.72 -6.35
C LEU A 744 19.74 2.68 -7.49
N SER A 745 20.07 1.42 -7.20
CA SER A 745 20.09 0.35 -8.20
C SER A 745 18.70 -0.04 -8.69
N GLY A 746 17.66 0.23 -7.91
CA GLY A 746 16.27 0.08 -8.33
C GLY A 746 15.76 1.19 -9.28
N PHE A 747 16.64 2.06 -9.77
CA PHE A 747 16.31 3.12 -10.72
C PHE A 747 17.17 2.97 -11.99
N ALA A 748 16.52 2.83 -13.16
CA ALA A 748 17.22 2.84 -14.45
C ALA A 748 17.95 4.16 -14.70
N TYR A 749 17.28 5.29 -14.39
CA TYR A 749 17.87 6.62 -14.42
C TYR A 749 17.99 7.18 -13.01
N ARG A 750 19.23 7.41 -12.59
CA ARG A 750 19.57 7.75 -11.21
C ARG A 750 20.61 8.84 -11.13
N ILE A 751 20.57 9.59 -10.04
CA ILE A 751 21.65 10.50 -9.67
C ILE A 751 22.91 9.71 -9.29
N ASP A 752 24.07 10.30 -9.55
CA ASP A 752 25.31 9.83 -8.94
C ASP A 752 25.39 10.30 -7.48
N LEU A 753 26.06 9.49 -6.65
CA LEU A 753 26.36 9.85 -5.27
C LEU A 753 27.38 10.99 -5.23
N ASN A 754 26.89 12.23 -5.27
CA ASN A 754 27.72 13.42 -5.21
C ASN A 754 28.46 13.49 -3.85
N PRO A 755 29.80 13.58 -3.83
CA PRO A 755 30.59 13.73 -2.60
C PRO A 755 30.14 14.92 -1.74
N LEU A 756 29.50 15.93 -2.33
CA LEU A 756 28.96 17.08 -1.62
C LEU A 756 27.88 16.69 -0.61
N TYR A 757 27.08 15.65 -0.86
CA TYR A 757 26.07 15.17 0.08
C TYR A 757 26.72 14.68 1.40
N PHE A 758 27.87 14.04 1.28
CA PHE A 758 28.64 13.50 2.41
C PHE A 758 29.41 14.60 3.14
N ILE A 759 30.19 15.38 2.39
CA ILE A 759 31.05 16.43 2.96
C ILE A 759 30.18 17.56 3.55
N GLY A 760 29.15 18.00 2.82
CA GLY A 760 28.24 19.06 3.27
C GLY A 760 27.50 18.68 4.55
N THR A 761 26.92 17.48 4.60
CA THR A 761 26.25 16.98 5.81
C THR A 761 27.21 16.83 6.97
N GLY A 762 28.41 16.29 6.72
CA GLY A 762 29.43 16.12 7.75
C GLY A 762 29.90 17.44 8.36
N LEU A 763 30.13 18.45 7.52
CA LEU A 763 30.50 19.79 7.95
C LEU A 763 29.37 20.48 8.73
N LEU A 764 28.11 20.30 8.31
CA LEU A 764 26.96 20.85 9.01
C LEU A 764 26.81 20.27 10.42
N VAL A 765 26.88 18.93 10.55
CA VAL A 765 26.78 18.26 11.86
C VAL A 765 27.97 18.62 12.75
N LEU A 766 29.18 18.68 12.18
CA LEU A 766 30.38 19.10 12.90
C LEU A 766 30.28 20.54 13.40
N PHE A 767 29.75 21.46 12.57
CA PHE A 767 29.51 22.84 12.94
C PHE A 767 28.61 22.95 14.17
N PHE A 768 27.46 22.27 14.17
CA PHE A 768 26.54 22.28 15.32
C PHE A 768 27.15 21.63 16.57
N ALA A 769 27.88 20.53 16.41
CA ALA A 769 28.59 19.91 17.53
C ALA A 769 29.63 20.84 18.16
N VAL A 770 30.46 21.49 17.34
CA VAL A 770 31.45 22.48 17.80
C VAL A 770 30.76 23.67 18.47
N LEU A 771 29.68 24.17 17.88
CA LEU A 771 28.91 25.30 18.41
C LEU A 771 28.39 25.02 19.82
N ILE A 772 27.75 23.86 20.04
CA ILE A 772 27.20 23.50 21.35
C ILE A 772 28.30 23.37 22.40
N VAL A 773 29.40 22.69 22.06
CA VAL A 773 30.52 22.52 22.98
C VAL A 773 31.19 23.85 23.28
N ALA A 774 31.34 24.72 22.27
CA ALA A 774 31.94 26.04 22.44
C ALA A 774 31.08 26.93 23.35
N LEU A 775 29.75 26.92 23.18
CA LEU A 775 28.82 27.65 24.04
C LEU A 775 28.93 27.20 25.50
N GLN A 776 29.06 25.90 25.75
CA GLN A 776 29.25 25.38 27.11
C GLN A 776 30.63 25.68 27.69
N ALA A 777 31.69 25.50 26.89
CA ALA A 777 33.04 25.84 27.30
C ALA A 777 33.19 27.33 27.63
N LEU A 778 32.54 28.22 26.86
CA LEU A 778 32.51 29.66 27.13
C LEU A 778 31.82 29.99 28.46
N ARG A 779 30.68 29.34 28.76
CA ARG A 779 29.99 29.52 30.05
C ARG A 779 30.89 29.11 31.22
N GLY A 780 31.53 27.96 31.15
CA GLY A 780 32.45 27.47 32.18
C GLY A 780 33.72 28.33 32.32
N ALA A 781 34.33 28.70 31.20
CA ALA A 781 35.56 29.48 31.19
C ALA A 781 35.36 30.92 31.68
N ARG A 782 34.14 31.49 31.63
CA ARG A 782 33.85 32.85 32.15
C ARG A 782 33.73 32.93 33.67
N VAL A 783 33.69 31.80 34.38
CA VAL A 783 33.64 31.79 35.85
C VAL A 783 34.95 32.35 36.42
N ASN A 784 34.85 33.19 37.46
CA ASN A 784 36.01 33.83 38.09
C ASN A 784 36.95 32.76 38.70
N PRO A 785 38.26 32.75 38.36
CA PRO A 785 39.21 31.76 38.88
C PRO A 785 39.26 31.71 40.41
N ILE A 786 39.07 32.85 41.08
CA ILE A 786 39.05 32.95 42.54
C ILE A 786 37.87 32.18 43.13
N LYS A 787 36.70 32.19 42.46
CA LYS A 787 35.56 31.38 42.88
C LYS A 787 35.78 29.90 42.61
N MET A 788 36.43 29.53 41.50
CA MET A 788 36.70 28.12 41.16
C MET A 788 37.76 27.46 42.05
N LEU A 789 38.69 28.24 42.61
CA LEU A 789 39.73 27.73 43.53
C LEU A 789 39.31 27.77 45.01
N ARG A 790 38.24 28.50 45.34
CA ARG A 790 37.77 28.73 46.72
C ARG A 790 36.48 27.97 47.06
N HIS A 791 35.84 27.31 46.10
CA HIS A 791 34.80 26.30 46.38
C HIS A 791 35.48 25.04 46.93
N GLU A 792 35.58 25.00 48.26
CA GLU A 792 35.55 23.78 49.06
C GLU A 792 34.12 23.51 49.51
#